data_AF-A0A7W0ICI2-F1
#
_entry.id   AF-A0A7W0ICI2-F1
#
_cell.length_a   1.000
_cell.length_b   1.000
_cell.length_c   1.000
_cell.angle_alpha   90.00
_cell.angle_beta   90.00
_cell.angle_gamma   90.00
#
_symmetry.space_group_name_H-M   'P 1'
#
loop_
_entity.id
_entity.type
_entity.pdbx_description
1 polymer ?
#
loop_
_entity_poly.entity_id
_entity_poly.type
_entity_poly.pdbx_seq_one_letter_code
_entity_poly.pdbx_strand_id
1 'polypeptide(L)'
;MAGKSTAAWTAEPPDISTTLTDDSVDGMPGGSLVGPEAGTARLLAEVLADVVRVERVSADSHFFDDLGADSMVMAQFCARVRKRADLPSVSMKDVYRHPTVNSLADALTGPAAAAMAPVATATAPTTATSTAPAPMPVQQSVPASASSSASAPAPAPAPVSTAAEASSGAAVSATRAGTRQYLLCGMLQLLFFLGYTYLTALATARGYEWISDGPALADRYLRSVLAGGVAFVGMCTIPILAKWALLGRSTACQFPVWSLTYVRWWIVKTLIRISPMRLFTASPLYVLYLRALGAKIGRNVAIFSTHIPVCTDLLTIGDGTVVRKDSLFSCYRAHDGLIQTGPVTLGKDVVVSEQTVLDINTSMGDASQLGHASSLYAGQTVPAGERWHGSPGEPTVTDFRTVGAADCSTASKVLYSIGQMLALLLVHLPLAMGAMTLVLTELPQVNTLLNAGSSPFAGWTFLLGALAASFVLFFGAAFAGLVIQGTLPRLLNLAIKPDKVYPLYGFHYGLQRAIAALTNRKFFITLFGDSSAIVHYLRYLGYDLSRVTQTGSNFGTEVKHDSPFLSSVGSKTMVADGLSIINADFSNTSFSLSRASIGADCFLGNRIAYPSRARTGDNCLLATKVMVPVDGEVREGVGLLGSPAFAIPRTVMRDTELNHVASGSELSHRLAAKNRHNAVTAAIYLLARWIHVFAVTLIAMGANALYPSFGVSAIALAGVVTLAFTVCYFALIERASTGFKAQESLNCSIYEPSFWRHERFWKMAAVDYAQFFDGTPFKNVVWRLMGARIGKRVFDDGCFFPERTLVTIGDDCTLNAGTVIQCHSQEDGAFKSDRTTIGAGCTLGVGAFVHYGVTMADRVHLACDSFLMKGEHVPSGARWGGNPAQHLSDGNLHVQALAAGGS
;
A
#
# COMPACT_ATOMS: atom_id res chain seq x y z
N MET A 1 28.80 33.54 -33.09
CA MET A 1 28.01 34.62 -33.73
C MET A 1 26.55 34.33 -33.39
N ALA A 2 26.02 34.93 -32.32
CA ALA A 2 25.27 36.22 -32.30
C ALA A 2 23.99 36.14 -33.17
N GLY A 3 22.77 36.41 -32.69
CA GLY A 3 22.32 36.98 -31.42
C GLY A 3 20.81 36.80 -31.18
N LYS A 4 20.37 37.29 -30.03
CA LYS A 4 18.99 37.33 -29.49
C LYS A 4 18.15 38.39 -30.21
N SER A 5 16.81 38.23 -30.20
CA SER A 5 15.88 39.37 -30.09
C SER A 5 14.51 38.96 -29.53
N THR A 6 14.11 39.70 -28.50
CA THR A 6 12.79 39.82 -27.86
C THR A 6 11.92 40.82 -28.63
N ALA A 7 10.59 40.66 -28.62
CA ALA A 7 9.66 41.77 -28.89
C ALA A 7 8.37 41.61 -28.08
N ALA A 8 8.00 42.71 -27.43
CA ALA A 8 6.82 42.92 -26.59
C ALA A 8 5.62 43.39 -27.42
N TRP A 9 4.41 43.21 -26.90
CA TRP A 9 3.21 43.90 -27.35
C TRP A 9 2.45 44.47 -26.14
N THR A 10 2.42 45.80 -26.08
CA THR A 10 1.58 46.64 -25.23
C THR A 10 0.44 47.20 -26.09
N ALA A 11 -0.80 47.17 -25.60
CA ALA A 11 -1.90 47.95 -26.16
C ALA A 11 -2.72 48.54 -25.00
N GLU A 12 -2.84 49.87 -25.00
CA GLU A 12 -3.64 50.68 -24.08
C GLU A 12 -5.15 50.60 -24.40
N PRO A 13 -6.03 50.85 -23.42
CA PRO A 13 -7.49 50.86 -23.61
C PRO A 13 -8.01 52.25 -24.07
N PRO A 14 -9.19 52.33 -24.72
CA PRO A 14 -9.79 53.60 -25.11
C PRO A 14 -10.52 54.27 -23.94
N ASP A 15 -10.36 55.59 -23.87
CA ASP A 15 -11.02 56.53 -22.97
C ASP A 15 -12.37 56.98 -23.57
N ILE A 16 -13.46 56.86 -22.81
CA ILE A 16 -14.71 57.59 -23.01
C ILE A 16 -15.29 57.94 -21.64
N SER A 17 -15.25 59.23 -21.30
CA SER A 17 -16.02 59.87 -20.24
C SER A 17 -17.10 60.80 -20.83
N THR A 18 -18.08 61.18 -19.99
CA THR A 18 -19.25 62.09 -20.18
C THR A 18 -20.56 61.39 -20.62
N THR A 19 -21.74 61.53 -19.98
CA THR A 19 -22.30 62.54 -19.06
C THR A 19 -23.66 62.09 -18.45
N LEU A 20 -23.96 62.51 -17.20
CA LEU A 20 -25.29 62.86 -16.60
C LEU A 20 -26.31 61.71 -16.36
N THR A 21 -27.07 61.58 -15.25
CA THR A 21 -27.56 62.47 -14.18
C THR A 21 -27.81 61.70 -12.86
N ASP A 22 -27.85 62.47 -11.76
CA ASP A 22 -28.33 62.14 -10.41
C ASP A 22 -29.86 61.89 -10.34
N ASP A 23 -30.33 61.44 -9.17
CA ASP A 23 -31.71 61.20 -8.68
C ASP A 23 -32.32 59.78 -8.85
N SER A 24 -32.24 58.98 -7.79
CA SER A 24 -33.42 58.67 -6.94
C SER A 24 -33.08 57.61 -5.87
N VAL A 25 -33.08 58.05 -4.60
CA VAL A 25 -33.13 57.21 -3.40
C VAL A 25 -34.58 56.85 -3.13
N ASP A 26 -34.92 55.56 -3.02
CA ASP A 26 -35.65 55.02 -1.86
C ASP A 26 -36.08 53.54 -2.05
N GLY A 27 -35.85 52.76 -1.00
CA GLY A 27 -36.69 51.62 -0.66
C GLY A 27 -36.12 50.22 -0.89
N MET A 28 -35.29 49.72 0.03
CA MET A 28 -35.36 48.33 0.51
C MET A 28 -34.78 48.20 1.93
N PRO A 29 -35.37 47.36 2.81
CA PRO A 29 -35.16 47.40 4.24
C PRO A 29 -33.80 46.82 4.64
N GLY A 30 -33.14 47.53 5.57
CA GLY A 30 -31.96 47.05 6.26
C GLY A 30 -32.24 45.78 7.06
N GLY A 31 -31.53 44.72 6.71
CA GLY A 31 -31.21 43.62 7.61
C GLY A 31 -29.70 43.66 7.88
N SER A 32 -29.29 44.36 8.93
CA SER A 32 -27.92 44.34 9.40
C SER A 32 -27.62 42.98 10.05
N LEU A 33 -27.07 42.04 9.30
CA LEU A 33 -26.32 40.93 9.87
C LEU A 33 -24.89 41.41 10.13
N VAL A 34 -24.70 42.21 11.19
CA VAL A 34 -23.37 42.43 11.78
C VAL A 34 -23.26 41.51 12.98
N GLY A 35 -23.13 40.21 12.68
CA GLY A 35 -22.71 39.18 13.62
C GLY A 35 -21.31 38.67 13.27
N PRO A 36 -20.60 37.98 14.18
CA PRO A 36 -19.30 37.36 13.91
C PRO A 36 -19.32 36.42 12.68
N GLU A 37 -20.48 35.81 12.41
CA GLU A 37 -20.76 34.92 11.28
C GLU A 37 -20.66 35.64 9.93
N ALA A 38 -21.20 36.87 9.83
CA ALA A 38 -21.11 37.70 8.62
C ALA A 38 -19.67 38.21 8.35
N GLY A 39 -18.88 38.39 9.41
CA GLY A 39 -17.46 38.73 9.29
C GLY A 39 -16.64 37.60 8.68
N THR A 40 -16.87 36.37 9.13
CA THR A 40 -16.14 35.18 8.65
C THR A 40 -16.47 34.89 7.19
N ALA A 41 -17.76 34.91 6.81
CA ALA A 41 -18.18 34.72 5.42
C ALA A 41 -17.54 35.73 4.46
N ARG A 42 -17.52 37.02 4.84
CA ARG A 42 -16.87 38.07 4.03
C ARG A 42 -15.38 37.81 3.81
N LEU A 43 -14.66 37.48 4.88
CA LEU A 43 -13.22 37.23 4.82
C LEU A 43 -12.89 35.96 4.01
N LEU A 44 -13.72 34.92 4.11
CA LEU A 44 -13.61 33.72 3.26
C LEU A 44 -13.87 34.07 1.79
N ALA A 45 -14.89 34.89 1.47
CA ALA A 45 -15.16 35.33 0.10
C ALA A 45 -14.00 36.13 -0.50
N GLU A 46 -13.36 37.01 0.28
CA GLU A 46 -12.17 37.77 -0.15
C GLU A 46 -11.00 36.84 -0.50
N VAL A 47 -10.69 35.86 0.36
CA VAL A 47 -9.62 34.88 0.08
C VAL A 47 -9.97 34.03 -1.14
N LEU A 48 -11.23 33.66 -1.33
CA LEU A 48 -11.68 32.87 -2.48
C LEU A 48 -11.55 33.67 -3.78
N ALA A 49 -11.97 34.93 -3.79
CA ALA A 49 -11.84 35.85 -4.93
C ALA A 49 -10.39 35.99 -5.40
N ASP A 50 -9.45 36.11 -4.45
CA ASP A 50 -8.01 36.15 -4.73
C ASP A 50 -7.45 34.84 -5.32
N VAL A 51 -8.04 33.69 -4.97
CA VAL A 51 -7.60 32.38 -5.45
C VAL A 51 -8.11 32.11 -6.86
N VAL A 52 -9.39 32.39 -7.10
CA VAL A 52 -10.01 32.23 -8.42
C VAL A 52 -9.72 33.39 -9.38
N ARG A 53 -9.07 34.46 -8.89
CA ARG A 53 -8.68 35.68 -9.65
C ARG A 53 -9.87 36.43 -10.24
N VAL A 54 -10.91 36.63 -9.44
CA VAL A 54 -12.08 37.46 -9.78
C VAL A 54 -12.22 38.59 -8.77
N GLU A 55 -12.91 39.66 -9.14
CA GLU A 55 -13.04 40.84 -8.26
C GLU A 55 -13.93 40.57 -7.04
N ARG A 56 -15.00 39.80 -7.20
CA ARG A 56 -15.91 39.38 -6.12
C ARG A 56 -16.49 38.00 -6.39
N VAL A 57 -16.72 37.24 -5.32
CA VAL A 57 -17.42 35.95 -5.33
C VAL A 57 -18.71 36.08 -4.54
N SER A 58 -19.82 35.62 -5.11
CA SER A 58 -21.09 35.56 -4.38
C SER A 58 -21.00 34.52 -3.26
N ALA A 59 -21.55 34.84 -2.08
CA ALA A 59 -21.44 33.98 -0.91
C ALA A 59 -22.23 32.66 -1.04
N ASP A 60 -23.21 32.63 -1.95
CA ASP A 60 -24.07 31.48 -2.24
C ASP A 60 -23.62 30.67 -3.47
N SER A 61 -22.62 31.14 -4.23
CA SER A 61 -22.12 30.39 -5.38
C SER A 61 -21.47 29.09 -4.93
N HIS A 62 -21.91 27.99 -5.54
CA HIS A 62 -21.35 26.68 -5.31
C HIS A 62 -19.92 26.60 -5.86
N PHE A 63 -18.96 26.20 -5.04
CA PHE A 63 -17.54 26.25 -5.37
C PHE A 63 -17.19 25.47 -6.64
N PHE A 64 -17.80 24.29 -6.82
CA PHE A 64 -17.46 23.39 -7.93
C PHE A 64 -18.32 23.67 -9.18
N ASP A 65 -19.64 23.69 -9.00
CA ASP A 65 -20.60 23.86 -10.08
C ASP A 65 -20.68 25.29 -10.64
N ASP A 66 -20.74 26.33 -9.79
CA ASP A 66 -20.93 27.71 -10.27
C ASP A 66 -19.60 28.41 -10.56
N LEU A 67 -18.60 28.22 -9.69
CA LEU A 67 -17.28 28.86 -9.83
C LEU A 67 -16.30 28.04 -10.66
N GLY A 68 -16.63 26.79 -11.01
CA GLY A 68 -15.76 25.90 -11.76
C GLY A 68 -14.44 25.57 -11.04
N ALA A 69 -14.37 25.75 -9.72
CA ALA A 69 -13.16 25.47 -8.95
C ALA A 69 -12.91 23.96 -8.87
N ASP A 70 -11.65 23.55 -8.99
CA ASP A 70 -11.24 22.16 -8.74
C ASP A 70 -10.60 22.02 -7.35
N SER A 71 -10.30 20.79 -6.93
CA SER A 71 -9.72 20.56 -5.60
C SER A 71 -8.35 21.22 -5.41
N MET A 72 -7.62 21.52 -6.49
CA MET A 72 -6.31 22.18 -6.39
C MET A 72 -6.49 23.67 -6.08
N VAL A 73 -7.45 24.33 -6.76
CA VAL A 73 -7.86 25.70 -6.43
C VAL A 73 -8.37 25.77 -4.99
N MET A 74 -9.20 24.81 -4.58
CA MET A 74 -9.74 24.78 -3.21
C MET A 74 -8.70 24.43 -2.14
N ALA A 75 -7.69 23.62 -2.45
CA ALA A 75 -6.57 23.38 -1.54
C ALA A 75 -5.72 24.64 -1.34
N GLN A 76 -5.52 25.45 -2.40
CA GLN A 76 -4.86 26.76 -2.28
C GLN A 76 -5.69 27.73 -1.44
N PHE A 77 -7.01 27.73 -1.61
CA PHE A 77 -7.94 28.47 -0.75
C PHE A 77 -7.78 28.06 0.71
N CYS A 78 -7.88 26.76 1.02
CA CYS A 78 -7.68 26.26 2.38
C CYS A 78 -6.33 26.66 2.96
N ALA A 79 -5.26 26.56 2.18
CA ALA A 79 -3.91 26.95 2.58
C ALA A 79 -3.79 28.45 2.88
N ARG A 80 -4.45 29.34 2.12
CA ARG A 80 -4.46 30.78 2.38
C ARG A 80 -5.30 31.13 3.61
N VAL A 81 -6.45 30.49 3.78
CA VAL A 81 -7.30 30.65 4.98
C VAL A 81 -6.52 30.25 6.24
N ARG A 82 -5.80 29.13 6.24
CA ARG A 82 -4.99 28.69 7.40
C ARG A 82 -3.79 29.59 7.74
N LYS A 83 -3.38 30.50 6.84
CA LYS A 83 -2.34 31.50 7.12
C LYS A 83 -2.89 32.76 7.81
N ARG A 84 -4.21 32.91 7.85
CA ARG A 84 -4.92 34.03 8.47
C ARG A 84 -5.33 33.64 9.88
N ALA A 85 -4.74 34.28 10.89
CA ALA A 85 -5.03 33.99 12.30
C ALA A 85 -6.44 34.43 12.72
N ASP A 86 -7.07 35.30 11.94
CA ASP A 86 -8.43 35.82 12.11
C ASP A 86 -9.52 34.92 11.50
N LEU A 87 -9.13 33.80 10.87
CA LEU A 87 -10.06 32.82 10.31
C LEU A 87 -9.91 31.45 10.96
N PRO A 88 -11.01 30.70 11.15
CA PRO A 88 -10.95 29.32 11.60
C PRO A 88 -10.23 28.43 10.57
N SER A 89 -9.56 27.38 11.07
CA SER A 89 -8.88 26.42 10.18
C SER A 89 -9.90 25.65 9.36
N VAL A 90 -9.66 25.58 8.05
CA VAL A 90 -10.49 24.85 7.08
C VAL A 90 -9.73 23.66 6.48
N SER A 91 -10.43 22.57 6.23
CA SER A 91 -9.93 21.41 5.49
C SER A 91 -10.69 21.19 4.19
N MET A 92 -10.09 20.43 3.26
CA MET A 92 -10.78 20.05 2.02
C MET A 92 -12.06 19.25 2.26
N LYS A 93 -12.15 18.49 3.36
CA LYS A 93 -13.39 17.79 3.75
C LYS A 93 -14.51 18.77 4.04
N ASP A 94 -14.21 19.89 4.69
CA ASP A 94 -15.18 20.93 5.04
C ASP A 94 -15.69 21.62 3.78
N VAL A 95 -14.78 21.96 2.85
CA VAL A 95 -15.11 22.56 1.55
C VAL A 95 -16.06 21.67 0.74
N TYR A 96 -15.87 20.34 0.75
CA TYR A 96 -16.78 19.43 0.04
C TYR A 96 -18.13 19.27 0.74
N ARG A 97 -18.18 19.32 2.08
CA ARG A 97 -19.43 19.21 2.84
C ARG A 97 -20.24 20.50 2.84
N HIS A 98 -19.57 21.64 2.73
CA HIS A 98 -20.14 22.98 2.80
C HIS A 98 -19.65 23.79 1.60
N PRO A 99 -20.19 23.54 0.39
CA PRO A 99 -19.62 24.01 -0.87
C PRO A 99 -20.01 25.46 -1.23
N THR A 100 -20.41 26.28 -0.26
CA THR A 100 -20.66 27.72 -0.45
C THR A 100 -20.00 28.50 0.67
N VAL A 101 -19.69 29.78 0.46
CA VAL A 101 -19.02 30.61 1.48
C VAL A 101 -19.89 30.71 2.73
N ASN A 102 -21.20 30.90 2.58
CA ASN A 102 -22.14 30.97 3.69
C ASN A 102 -22.19 29.64 4.47
N SER A 103 -22.42 28.51 3.79
CA SER A 103 -22.50 27.22 4.48
C SER A 103 -21.18 26.84 5.15
N LEU A 104 -20.05 27.23 4.57
CA LEU A 104 -18.73 27.00 5.14
C LEU A 104 -18.49 27.89 6.36
N ALA A 105 -18.84 29.18 6.30
CA ALA A 105 -18.74 30.08 7.44
C ALA A 105 -19.60 29.59 8.60
N ASP A 106 -20.85 29.20 8.34
CA ASP A 106 -21.77 28.66 9.34
C ASP A 106 -21.23 27.38 9.97
N ALA A 107 -20.67 26.47 9.17
CA ALA A 107 -20.08 25.23 9.68
C ALA A 107 -18.85 25.47 10.57
N LEU A 108 -18.05 26.50 10.26
CA LEU A 108 -16.84 26.85 11.00
C LEU A 108 -17.11 27.72 12.25
N THR A 109 -18.27 28.38 12.33
CA THR A 109 -18.62 29.32 13.42
C THR A 109 -19.81 28.90 14.28
N GLY A 110 -20.65 27.98 13.80
CA GLY A 110 -21.86 27.55 14.48
C GLY A 110 -21.63 26.73 15.76
N PRO A 111 -22.69 26.44 16.55
CA PRO A 111 -22.60 25.74 17.84
C PRO A 111 -21.93 24.36 17.78
N ALA A 112 -21.95 23.71 16.61
CA ALA A 112 -21.25 22.46 16.35
C ALA A 112 -19.71 22.59 16.38
N ALA A 113 -19.16 23.75 16.02
CA ALA A 113 -17.73 24.05 16.15
C ALA A 113 -17.34 24.33 17.62
N ALA A 114 -18.25 24.89 18.42
CA ALA A 114 -18.04 25.11 19.86
C ALA A 114 -18.05 23.81 20.68
N ALA A 115 -18.73 22.75 20.21
CA ALA A 115 -18.69 21.41 20.81
C ALA A 115 -17.37 20.66 20.60
N MET A 116 -16.47 21.18 19.74
CA MET A 116 -15.11 20.68 19.54
C MET A 116 -14.04 21.40 20.40
N ALA A 117 -14.46 22.29 21.31
CA ALA A 117 -13.65 22.86 22.39
C ALA A 117 -14.12 22.28 23.75
N PRO A 118 -13.23 22.14 24.76
CA PRO A 118 -13.47 21.23 25.88
C PRO A 118 -14.61 21.72 26.77
N VAL A 119 -15.68 20.93 26.88
CA VAL A 119 -16.71 21.13 27.91
C VAL A 119 -16.13 20.65 29.25
N ALA A 120 -15.79 21.61 30.09
CA ALA A 120 -15.55 21.40 31.50
C ALA A 120 -16.85 20.96 32.21
N THR A 121 -16.76 19.84 32.92
CA THR A 121 -17.57 19.42 34.08
C THR A 121 -18.95 20.08 34.26
N ALA A 122 -20.01 19.36 33.91
CA ALA A 122 -21.35 19.59 34.46
C ALA A 122 -21.61 18.59 35.60
N THR A 123 -21.74 19.15 36.79
CA THR A 123 -22.11 18.52 38.06
C THR A 123 -23.48 17.83 37.99
N ALA A 124 -23.56 16.65 38.60
CA ALA A 124 -24.81 15.93 38.82
C ALA A 124 -25.78 16.73 39.72
N PRO A 125 -27.09 16.73 39.44
CA PRO A 125 -28.10 17.08 40.43
C PRO A 125 -28.61 15.81 41.12
N THR A 126 -28.45 15.76 42.44
CA THR A 126 -29.05 14.74 43.32
C THR A 126 -30.43 15.18 43.79
N THR A 127 -31.32 14.18 43.91
CA THR A 127 -32.53 14.05 44.76
C THR A 127 -33.86 14.71 44.37
N ALA A 128 -34.85 13.85 44.10
CA ALA A 128 -36.14 13.84 44.81
C ALA A 128 -36.77 12.42 44.86
N THR A 129 -37.24 12.08 46.07
CA THR A 129 -37.96 10.93 46.65
C THR A 129 -39.19 10.38 45.91
N SER A 130 -39.45 9.05 46.01
CA SER A 130 -40.74 8.47 46.50
C SER A 130 -40.75 6.92 46.65
N THR A 131 -40.84 6.44 47.91
CA THR A 131 -41.69 5.35 48.48
C THR A 131 -41.86 3.94 47.85
N ALA A 132 -41.27 2.92 48.52
CA ALA A 132 -41.83 1.65 49.12
C ALA A 132 -42.71 0.64 48.31
N PRO A 133 -42.94 -0.61 48.78
CA PRO A 133 -42.14 -1.55 49.60
C PRO A 133 -42.07 -3.02 49.04
N ALA A 134 -41.28 -3.88 49.69
CA ALA A 134 -41.30 -5.36 49.54
C ALA A 134 -42.48 -6.02 50.32
N PRO A 135 -42.79 -7.32 50.10
CA PRO A 135 -42.20 -8.36 50.95
C PRO A 135 -41.88 -9.73 50.27
N MET A 136 -41.14 -10.56 51.01
CA MET A 136 -40.64 -11.94 50.77
C MET A 136 -41.72 -13.05 50.92
N PRO A 137 -41.39 -14.36 51.14
CA PRO A 137 -40.64 -15.37 50.34
C PRO A 137 -41.42 -16.70 50.19
N VAL A 138 -40.94 -17.65 49.35
CA VAL A 138 -41.37 -19.07 49.46
C VAL A 138 -40.20 -20.04 49.27
N GLN A 139 -40.27 -21.09 50.09
CA GLN A 139 -39.31 -22.13 50.45
C GLN A 139 -39.72 -23.49 49.81
N GLN A 140 -38.87 -24.52 49.99
CA GLN A 140 -39.10 -25.99 49.76
C GLN A 140 -38.64 -26.53 48.39
N SER A 141 -38.03 -27.71 48.23
CA SER A 141 -37.52 -28.78 49.13
C SER A 141 -36.86 -29.87 48.24
N VAL A 142 -35.83 -30.56 48.76
CA VAL A 142 -35.16 -31.76 48.19
C VAL A 142 -35.96 -33.06 48.53
N PRO A 143 -35.71 -34.29 47.98
CA PRO A 143 -34.59 -35.20 48.38
C PRO A 143 -33.90 -35.99 47.21
N ALA A 144 -32.57 -36.23 47.25
CA ALA A 144 -31.82 -37.48 47.56
C ALA A 144 -31.84 -38.56 46.43
N SER A 145 -30.78 -39.30 46.05
CA SER A 145 -29.67 -39.89 46.85
C SER A 145 -28.52 -40.48 45.99
N ALA A 146 -27.30 -40.44 46.57
CA ALA A 146 -26.16 -41.40 46.51
C ALA A 146 -25.38 -41.58 45.18
N SER A 147 -24.04 -41.75 45.11
CA SER A 147 -22.83 -41.81 45.97
C SER A 147 -21.65 -41.95 44.96
N SER A 148 -20.39 -41.52 45.10
CA SER A 148 -19.40 -41.71 46.16
C SER A 148 -18.07 -41.01 45.77
N SER A 149 -17.40 -40.37 46.75
CA SER A 149 -15.93 -40.26 47.03
C SER A 149 -14.89 -40.23 45.88
N ALA A 150 -13.78 -39.47 45.89
CA ALA A 150 -13.17 -38.51 46.82
C ALA A 150 -11.91 -37.92 46.12
N SER A 151 -11.59 -36.63 46.33
CA SER A 151 -10.22 -36.07 46.29
C SER A 151 -10.26 -34.56 46.59
N ALA A 152 -9.34 -34.09 47.43
CA ALA A 152 -9.30 -32.79 48.12
C ALA A 152 -9.14 -31.54 47.20
N PRO A 153 -9.47 -30.32 47.69
CA PRO A 153 -9.58 -29.11 46.87
C PRO A 153 -8.24 -28.37 46.66
N ALA A 154 -8.05 -27.86 45.44
CA ALA A 154 -6.98 -26.96 45.06
C ALA A 154 -7.19 -25.55 45.67
N PRO A 155 -6.12 -24.80 45.98
CA PRO A 155 -6.21 -23.51 46.68
C PRO A 155 -6.79 -22.42 45.78
N ALA A 156 -7.56 -21.52 46.39
CA ALA A 156 -8.18 -20.35 45.77
C ALA A 156 -7.14 -19.42 45.11
N PRO A 157 -7.46 -18.77 43.97
CA PRO A 157 -6.57 -17.83 43.33
C PRO A 157 -6.46 -16.55 44.18
N ALA A 158 -5.22 -16.17 44.50
CA ALA A 158 -4.88 -14.92 45.16
C ALA A 158 -5.29 -13.70 44.29
N PRO A 159 -5.64 -12.57 44.93
CA PRO A 159 -6.12 -11.38 44.24
C PRO A 159 -5.05 -10.80 43.30
N VAL A 160 -5.49 -10.44 42.10
CA VAL A 160 -4.69 -9.77 41.07
C VAL A 160 -4.28 -8.40 41.62
N SER A 161 -3.00 -8.28 41.99
CA SER A 161 -2.38 -7.00 42.30
C SER A 161 -2.41 -6.12 41.05
N THR A 162 -3.07 -4.96 41.17
CA THR A 162 -3.06 -3.86 40.23
C THR A 162 -1.63 -3.34 40.07
N ALA A 163 -0.92 -3.85 39.06
CA ALA A 163 0.34 -3.28 38.60
C ALA A 163 0.07 -1.99 37.81
N ALA A 164 -0.31 -0.94 38.53
CA ALA A 164 -0.24 0.44 38.10
C ALA A 164 1.18 0.98 38.40
N GLU A 165 2.19 0.40 37.74
CA GLU A 165 3.49 1.04 37.58
C GLU A 165 3.83 0.97 36.09
N ALA A 166 3.26 1.93 35.36
CA ALA A 166 3.72 2.27 34.02
C ALA A 166 5.19 2.69 34.14
N SER A 167 6.08 1.88 33.56
CA SER A 167 7.48 2.24 33.37
C SER A 167 7.56 3.57 32.61
N SER A 168 7.92 4.64 33.31
CA SER A 168 8.35 5.89 32.71
C SER A 168 9.69 5.65 32.01
N GLY A 169 9.62 5.16 30.77
CA GLY A 169 10.79 5.11 29.90
C GLY A 169 11.31 6.53 29.72
N ALA A 170 12.53 6.79 30.19
CA ALA A 170 13.22 8.05 29.99
C ALA A 170 13.11 8.47 28.52
N ALA A 171 12.58 9.67 28.27
CA ALA A 171 12.40 10.20 26.92
C ALA A 171 13.78 10.29 26.24
N VAL A 172 14.07 9.36 25.33
CA VAL A 172 15.26 9.42 24.49
C VAL A 172 15.04 10.59 23.53
N SER A 173 15.57 11.76 23.87
CA SER A 173 15.60 12.90 22.96
C SER A 173 16.36 12.49 21.70
N ALA A 174 15.71 12.56 20.54
CA ALA A 174 16.30 12.25 19.25
C ALA A 174 17.47 13.22 18.98
N THR A 175 18.70 12.82 19.32
CA THR A 175 19.88 13.53 18.85
C THR A 175 20.06 13.23 17.37
N ARG A 176 20.14 14.27 16.55
CA ARG A 176 20.35 14.16 15.10
C ARG A 176 21.60 13.32 14.85
N ALA A 177 21.46 12.21 14.12
CA ALA A 177 22.57 11.30 13.88
C ALA A 177 23.72 12.03 13.16
N GLY A 178 24.95 11.86 13.65
CA GLY A 178 26.12 12.41 13.00
C GLY A 178 26.40 11.72 11.66
N THR A 179 27.06 12.42 10.73
CA THR A 179 27.47 11.83 9.43
C THR A 179 28.32 10.58 9.61
N ARG A 180 29.21 10.55 10.61
CA ARG A 180 30.04 9.37 10.92
C ARG A 180 29.20 8.16 11.33
N GLN A 181 28.19 8.37 12.16
CA GLN A 181 27.27 7.32 12.59
C GLN A 181 26.46 6.77 11.41
N TYR A 182 25.94 7.65 10.55
CA TYR A 182 25.24 7.28 9.32
C TYR A 182 26.10 6.42 8.38
N LEU A 183 27.34 6.85 8.14
CA LEU A 183 28.29 6.11 7.28
C LEU A 183 28.73 4.78 7.91
N LEU A 184 28.98 4.75 9.21
CA LEU A 184 29.33 3.51 9.92
C LEU A 184 28.19 2.49 9.86
N CYS A 185 26.94 2.93 10.07
CA CYS A 185 25.76 2.08 9.91
C CYS A 185 25.70 1.50 8.48
N GLY A 186 25.86 2.34 7.46
CA GLY A 186 25.89 1.90 6.07
C GLY A 186 27.02 0.90 5.78
N MET A 187 28.20 1.11 6.34
CA MET A 187 29.33 0.18 6.21
C MET A 187 29.03 -1.18 6.85
N LEU A 188 28.46 -1.20 8.05
CA LEU A 188 28.09 -2.46 8.72
C LEU A 188 27.00 -3.22 7.95
N GLN A 189 26.01 -2.51 7.40
CA GLN A 189 24.98 -3.10 6.53
C GLN A 189 25.58 -3.68 5.25
N LEU A 190 26.55 -2.99 4.63
CA LEU A 190 27.28 -3.49 3.46
C LEU A 190 28.10 -4.73 3.79
N LEU A 191 28.85 -4.73 4.89
CA LEU A 191 29.62 -5.90 5.33
C LEU A 191 28.71 -7.11 5.60
N PHE A 192 27.56 -6.89 6.23
CA PHE A 192 26.56 -7.94 6.41
C PHE A 192 26.06 -8.48 5.07
N PHE A 193 25.73 -7.61 4.11
CA PHE A 193 25.30 -8.01 2.77
C PHE A 193 26.38 -8.82 2.04
N LEU A 194 27.65 -8.38 2.07
CA LEU A 194 28.76 -9.10 1.46
C LEU A 194 28.98 -10.48 2.10
N GLY A 195 28.96 -10.54 3.44
CA GLY A 195 29.05 -11.80 4.18
C GLY A 195 27.90 -12.75 3.87
N TYR A 196 26.66 -12.26 3.86
CA TYR A 196 25.47 -13.04 3.52
C TYR A 196 25.51 -13.56 2.08
N THR A 197 25.95 -12.72 1.13
CA THR A 197 26.11 -13.10 -0.29
C THR A 197 27.17 -14.20 -0.43
N TYR A 198 28.30 -14.07 0.26
CA TYR A 198 29.35 -15.09 0.25
C TYR A 198 28.88 -16.42 0.86
N LEU A 199 28.18 -16.39 1.98
CA LEU A 199 27.61 -17.59 2.60
C LEU A 199 26.57 -18.26 1.69
N THR A 200 25.73 -17.48 1.02
CA THR A 200 24.74 -17.99 0.06
C THR A 200 25.43 -18.61 -1.15
N ALA A 201 26.48 -17.96 -1.67
CA ALA A 201 27.30 -18.49 -2.76
C ALA A 201 27.99 -19.80 -2.36
N LEU A 202 28.54 -19.88 -1.14
CA LEU A 202 29.15 -21.10 -0.61
C LEU A 202 28.14 -22.25 -0.52
N ALA A 203 26.97 -22.00 0.07
CA ALA A 203 25.91 -22.99 0.19
C ALA A 203 25.41 -23.47 -1.18
N THR A 204 25.25 -22.54 -2.12
CA THR A 204 24.82 -22.84 -3.49
C THR A 204 25.86 -23.67 -4.23
N ALA A 205 27.14 -23.30 -4.15
CA ALA A 205 28.24 -24.01 -4.81
C ALA A 205 28.36 -25.46 -4.29
N ARG A 206 28.41 -25.63 -2.96
CA ARG A 206 28.49 -26.96 -2.34
C ARG A 206 27.25 -27.80 -2.60
N GLY A 207 26.07 -27.18 -2.60
CA GLY A 207 24.83 -27.86 -2.95
C GLY A 207 24.85 -28.33 -4.41
N TYR A 208 25.30 -27.48 -5.34
CA TYR A 208 25.39 -27.81 -6.76
C TYR A 208 26.41 -28.93 -7.05
N GLU A 209 27.61 -28.86 -6.46
CA GLU A 209 28.63 -29.91 -6.56
C GLU A 209 28.06 -31.25 -6.09
N TRP A 210 27.46 -31.27 -4.90
CA TRP A 210 26.88 -32.47 -4.33
C TRP A 210 25.72 -33.04 -5.18
N ILE A 211 24.85 -32.19 -5.73
CA ILE A 211 23.79 -32.63 -6.65
C ILE A 211 24.38 -33.22 -7.94
N SER A 212 25.41 -32.57 -8.49
CA SER A 212 26.01 -32.93 -9.77
C SER A 212 26.80 -34.24 -9.73
N ASP A 213 27.34 -34.60 -8.56
CA ASP A 213 28.01 -35.89 -8.31
C ASP A 213 27.07 -37.11 -8.37
N GLY A 214 25.76 -36.90 -8.57
CA GLY A 214 24.80 -37.99 -8.72
C GLY A 214 24.94 -38.74 -10.05
N PRO A 215 25.10 -40.08 -10.05
CA PRO A 215 25.38 -40.85 -11.27
C PRO A 215 24.17 -40.95 -12.21
N ALA A 216 22.95 -40.90 -11.67
CA ALA A 216 21.70 -41.03 -12.42
C ALA A 216 20.76 -39.84 -12.19
N LEU A 217 19.83 -39.59 -13.11
CA LEU A 217 18.87 -38.48 -13.02
C LEU A 217 18.01 -38.55 -11.73
N ALA A 218 17.57 -39.75 -11.35
CA ALA A 218 16.83 -39.97 -10.11
C ALA A 218 17.65 -39.62 -8.87
N ASP A 219 18.96 -39.90 -8.87
CA ASP A 219 19.86 -39.53 -7.77
C ASP A 219 20.05 -38.01 -7.71
N ARG A 220 20.30 -37.35 -8.85
CA ARG A 220 20.40 -35.88 -8.92
C ARG A 220 19.12 -35.19 -8.48
N TYR A 221 17.95 -35.74 -8.86
CA TYR A 221 16.66 -35.25 -8.40
C TYR A 221 16.51 -35.39 -6.88
N LEU A 222 16.81 -36.57 -6.31
CA LEU A 222 16.73 -36.79 -4.86
C LEU A 222 17.71 -35.88 -4.10
N ARG A 223 18.93 -35.71 -4.58
CA ARG A 223 19.90 -34.76 -4.00
C ARG A 223 19.41 -33.32 -4.11
N SER A 224 18.74 -32.94 -5.20
CA SER A 224 18.14 -31.61 -5.36
C SER A 224 17.02 -31.36 -4.34
N VAL A 225 16.18 -32.37 -4.10
CA VAL A 225 15.15 -32.34 -3.05
C VAL A 225 15.80 -32.14 -1.67
N LEU A 226 16.83 -32.92 -1.35
CA LEU A 226 17.52 -32.85 -0.06
C LEU A 226 18.25 -31.52 0.14
N ALA A 227 19.02 -31.07 -0.85
CA ALA A 227 19.75 -29.81 -0.80
C ALA A 227 18.79 -28.61 -0.72
N GLY A 228 17.73 -28.61 -1.54
CA GLY A 228 16.68 -27.60 -1.50
C GLY A 228 15.95 -27.59 -0.15
N GLY A 229 15.68 -28.77 0.43
CA GLY A 229 15.10 -28.91 1.76
C GLY A 229 15.98 -28.35 2.87
N VAL A 230 17.27 -28.68 2.87
CA VAL A 230 18.24 -28.13 3.84
C VAL A 230 18.36 -26.62 3.69
N ALA A 231 18.47 -26.11 2.46
CA ALA A 231 18.53 -24.67 2.19
C ALA A 231 17.26 -23.96 2.67
N PHE A 232 16.08 -24.54 2.41
CA PHE A 232 14.80 -24.01 2.85
C PHE A 232 14.70 -23.96 4.38
N VAL A 233 15.02 -25.06 5.07
CA VAL A 233 15.04 -25.11 6.55
C VAL A 233 16.03 -24.09 7.10
N GLY A 234 17.23 -23.99 6.52
CA GLY A 234 18.23 -22.96 6.86
C GLY A 234 17.69 -21.54 6.72
N MET A 235 17.12 -21.19 5.57
CA MET A 235 16.55 -19.86 5.31
C MET A 235 15.36 -19.52 6.23
N CYS A 236 14.63 -20.51 6.73
CA CYS A 236 13.56 -20.31 7.70
C CYS A 236 14.08 -20.19 9.14
N THR A 237 15.11 -20.96 9.51
CA THR A 237 15.63 -21.01 10.88
C THR A 237 16.60 -19.89 11.20
N ILE A 238 17.43 -19.46 10.24
CA ILE A 238 18.40 -18.37 10.43
C ILE A 238 17.73 -17.08 10.95
N PRO A 239 16.60 -16.60 10.39
CA PRO A 239 15.91 -15.42 10.94
C PRO A 239 15.44 -15.60 12.38
N ILE A 240 14.99 -16.81 12.76
CA ILE A 240 14.55 -17.12 14.12
C ILE A 240 15.73 -17.04 15.09
N LEU A 241 16.83 -17.71 14.74
CA LEU A 241 18.06 -17.69 15.55
C LEU A 241 18.63 -16.28 15.67
N ALA A 242 18.68 -15.53 14.56
CA ALA A 242 19.15 -14.15 14.53
C ALA A 242 18.28 -13.25 15.41
N LYS A 243 16.95 -13.39 15.38
CA LYS A 243 16.03 -12.65 16.25
C LYS A 243 16.36 -12.88 17.71
N TRP A 244 16.46 -14.15 18.14
CA TRP A 244 16.71 -14.47 19.55
C TRP A 244 18.12 -14.11 20.01
N ALA A 245 19.13 -14.24 19.14
CA ALA A 245 20.52 -13.89 19.46
C ALA A 245 20.79 -12.38 19.46
N LEU A 246 20.22 -11.64 18.49
CA LEU A 246 20.53 -10.21 18.30
C LEU A 246 19.55 -9.27 19.01
N LEU A 247 18.28 -9.63 19.14
CA LEU A 247 17.25 -8.78 19.78
C LEU A 247 16.69 -9.36 21.07
N GLY A 248 16.73 -10.68 21.25
CA GLY A 248 16.13 -11.34 22.40
C GLY A 248 14.60 -11.22 22.40
N ARG A 249 14.00 -10.95 23.57
CA ARG A 249 12.58 -10.64 23.69
C ARG A 249 12.38 -9.15 23.43
N SER A 250 11.64 -8.82 22.36
CA SER A 250 11.34 -7.43 22.04
C SER A 250 10.40 -6.84 23.10
N THR A 251 10.75 -5.67 23.63
CA THR A 251 9.89 -4.86 24.51
C THR A 251 9.50 -3.57 23.80
N ALA A 252 8.48 -2.88 24.31
CA ALA A 252 8.13 -1.54 23.85
C ALA A 252 9.25 -0.57 24.26
N CYS A 253 9.95 0.00 23.28
CA CYS A 253 11.09 0.87 23.50
C CYS A 253 11.31 1.81 22.32
N GLN A 254 12.23 2.75 22.49
CA GLN A 254 12.68 3.65 21.43
C GLN A 254 14.20 3.61 21.30
N PHE A 255 14.71 3.63 20.08
CA PHE A 255 16.14 3.73 19.82
C PHE A 255 16.44 4.51 18.53
N PRO A 256 17.54 5.27 18.46
CA PRO A 256 17.90 6.06 17.28
C PRO A 256 18.13 5.20 16.04
N VAL A 257 17.63 5.68 14.90
CA VAL A 257 18.05 5.16 13.60
C VAL A 257 19.56 5.39 13.41
N TRP A 258 20.20 4.57 12.59
CA TRP A 258 21.65 4.59 12.35
C TRP A 258 22.53 4.23 13.56
N SER A 259 21.96 3.83 14.70
CA SER A 259 22.72 3.30 15.85
C SER A 259 23.13 1.83 15.66
N LEU A 260 24.02 1.31 16.53
CA LEU A 260 24.36 -0.12 16.52
C LEU A 260 23.15 -1.00 16.88
N THR A 261 22.28 -0.54 17.78
CA THR A 261 21.00 -1.20 18.07
C THR A 261 20.13 -1.27 16.81
N TYR A 262 20.09 -0.18 16.04
CA TYR A 262 19.41 -0.17 14.75
C TYR A 262 20.00 -1.16 13.75
N VAL A 263 21.33 -1.29 13.65
CA VAL A 263 21.97 -2.29 12.76
C VAL A 263 21.54 -3.72 13.14
N ARG A 264 21.57 -4.07 14.42
CA ARG A 264 21.10 -5.40 14.91
C ARG A 264 19.65 -5.64 14.54
N TRP A 265 18.80 -4.64 14.75
CA TRP A 265 17.38 -4.69 14.39
C TRP A 265 17.16 -4.78 12.89
N TRP A 266 17.91 -4.04 12.08
CA TRP A 266 17.84 -4.07 10.62
C TRP A 266 18.25 -5.43 10.06
N ILE A 267 19.29 -6.07 10.61
CA ILE A 267 19.70 -7.43 10.21
C ILE A 267 18.53 -8.40 10.39
N VAL A 268 17.89 -8.37 11.57
CA VAL A 268 16.78 -9.26 11.88
C VAL A 268 15.57 -8.97 11.01
N LYS A 269 15.20 -7.68 10.85
CA LYS A 269 14.15 -7.26 9.92
C LYS A 269 14.42 -7.80 8.51
N THR A 270 15.63 -7.63 8.00
CA THR A 270 16.01 -8.01 6.65
C THR A 270 15.91 -9.53 6.48
N LEU A 271 16.45 -10.30 7.42
CA LEU A 271 16.37 -11.77 7.41
C LEU A 271 14.92 -12.28 7.47
N ILE A 272 14.08 -11.70 8.33
CA ILE A 272 12.65 -12.04 8.40
C ILE A 272 11.97 -11.68 7.06
N ARG A 273 12.30 -10.53 6.49
CA ARG A 273 11.72 -10.07 5.22
C ARG A 273 12.16 -10.91 4.01
N ILE A 274 13.37 -11.46 3.96
CA ILE A 274 13.78 -12.33 2.84
C ILE A 274 13.40 -13.81 3.04
N SER A 275 12.81 -14.16 4.18
CA SER A 275 12.42 -15.54 4.51
C SER A 275 11.40 -16.11 3.51
N PRO A 276 11.58 -17.37 3.04
CA PRO A 276 10.63 -18.01 2.13
C PRO A 276 9.29 -18.32 2.80
N MET A 277 9.16 -18.15 4.13
CA MET A 277 7.90 -18.29 4.86
C MET A 277 6.79 -17.34 4.37
N ARG A 278 7.13 -16.27 3.65
CA ARG A 278 6.15 -15.41 2.94
C ARG A 278 5.29 -16.17 1.93
N LEU A 279 5.84 -17.23 1.32
CA LEU A 279 5.12 -18.08 0.37
C LEU A 279 4.01 -18.92 1.04
N PHE A 280 4.06 -19.04 2.37
CA PHE A 280 3.13 -19.80 3.19
C PHE A 280 2.09 -18.91 3.88
N THR A 281 1.96 -17.66 3.47
CA THR A 281 0.86 -16.80 3.95
C THR A 281 -0.48 -17.48 3.72
N ALA A 282 -1.37 -17.35 4.70
CA ALA A 282 -2.64 -18.07 4.79
C ALA A 282 -2.50 -19.61 4.92
N SER A 283 -1.41 -20.09 5.54
CA SER A 283 -1.18 -21.48 5.93
C SER A 283 -0.91 -21.60 7.44
N PRO A 284 -1.23 -22.74 8.09
CA PRO A 284 -0.87 -22.98 9.48
C PRO A 284 0.65 -22.91 9.73
N LEU A 285 1.48 -23.25 8.74
CA LEU A 285 2.94 -23.15 8.83
C LEU A 285 3.42 -21.73 9.12
N TYR A 286 2.76 -20.73 8.54
CA TYR A 286 3.12 -19.34 8.74
C TYR A 286 2.81 -18.88 10.18
N VAL A 287 1.72 -19.38 10.78
CA VAL A 287 1.41 -19.15 12.20
C VAL A 287 2.48 -19.76 13.11
N LEU A 288 2.93 -20.99 12.82
CA LEU A 288 4.01 -21.63 13.57
C LEU A 288 5.31 -20.84 13.48
N TYR A 289 5.64 -20.31 12.29
CA TYR A 289 6.80 -19.47 12.07
C TYR A 289 6.75 -18.18 12.91
N LEU A 290 5.62 -17.47 12.89
CA LEU A 290 5.44 -16.25 13.69
C LEU A 290 5.53 -16.53 15.20
N ARG A 291 5.00 -17.66 15.67
CA ARG A 291 5.15 -18.11 17.07
C ARG A 291 6.62 -18.39 17.41
N ALA A 292 7.37 -19.04 16.53
CA ALA A 292 8.80 -19.29 16.73
C ALA A 292 9.62 -17.98 16.80
N LEU A 293 9.19 -16.94 16.09
CA LEU A 293 9.73 -15.59 16.22
C LEU A 293 9.29 -14.87 17.50
N GLY A 294 8.30 -15.37 18.24
CA GLY A 294 7.87 -14.85 19.55
C GLY A 294 6.43 -14.33 19.61
N ALA A 295 5.68 -14.34 18.51
CA ALA A 295 4.29 -13.88 18.50
C ALA A 295 3.36 -14.79 19.32
N LYS A 296 2.40 -14.18 20.02
CA LYS A 296 1.39 -14.89 20.81
C LYS A 296 0.12 -15.07 19.97
N ILE A 297 0.05 -16.16 19.23
CA ILE A 297 -1.07 -16.41 18.29
C ILE A 297 -1.90 -17.59 18.78
N GLY A 298 -3.21 -17.40 18.90
CA GLY A 298 -4.21 -18.39 19.29
C GLY A 298 -4.47 -19.49 18.25
N ARG A 299 -5.42 -20.37 18.55
CA ARG A 299 -5.88 -21.47 17.69
C ARG A 299 -6.74 -20.93 16.55
N ASN A 300 -6.71 -21.62 15.41
CA ASN A 300 -7.56 -21.29 14.24
C ASN A 300 -7.41 -19.86 13.70
N VAL A 301 -6.27 -19.21 13.92
CA VAL A 301 -6.01 -17.88 13.33
C VAL A 301 -5.68 -18.01 11.84
N ALA A 302 -6.25 -17.14 11.01
CA ALA A 302 -5.97 -17.07 9.58
C ALA A 302 -5.35 -15.71 9.21
N ILE A 303 -4.10 -15.71 8.72
CA ILE A 303 -3.36 -14.49 8.35
C ILE A 303 -3.05 -14.53 6.86
N PHE A 304 -3.68 -13.65 6.09
CA PHE A 304 -3.53 -13.53 4.64
C PHE A 304 -2.55 -12.42 4.22
N SER A 305 -2.21 -11.50 5.12
CA SER A 305 -1.23 -10.45 4.84
C SER A 305 0.19 -11.01 4.67
N THR A 306 0.92 -10.46 3.71
CA THR A 306 2.33 -10.77 3.42
C THR A 306 3.30 -9.86 4.20
N HIS A 307 2.78 -8.86 4.91
CA HIS A 307 3.56 -7.96 5.74
C HIS A 307 3.88 -8.63 7.08
N ILE A 308 5.09 -9.15 7.19
CA ILE A 308 5.57 -9.83 8.40
C ILE A 308 5.99 -8.78 9.46
N PRO A 309 5.48 -8.86 10.70
CA PRO A 309 5.95 -8.01 11.79
C PRO A 309 7.40 -8.35 12.17
N VAL A 310 8.16 -7.33 12.57
CA VAL A 310 9.57 -7.48 12.94
C VAL A 310 9.70 -7.74 14.45
N CYS A 311 8.95 -6.99 15.24
CA CYS A 311 8.91 -7.11 16.70
C CYS A 311 7.78 -8.06 17.10
N THR A 312 7.91 -9.31 16.69
CA THR A 312 6.88 -10.37 16.83
C THR A 312 6.45 -10.61 18.27
N ASP A 313 7.31 -10.43 19.28
CA ASP A 313 6.93 -10.58 20.70
C ASP A 313 5.83 -9.62 21.17
N LEU A 314 5.67 -8.52 20.45
CA LEU A 314 4.69 -7.47 20.71
C LEU A 314 3.37 -7.72 19.97
N LEU A 315 3.27 -8.79 19.18
CA LEU A 315 2.04 -9.19 18.51
C LEU A 315 1.29 -10.23 19.34
N THR A 316 0.03 -9.92 19.69
CA THR A 316 -0.91 -10.87 20.29
C THR A 316 -2.14 -11.00 19.39
N ILE A 317 -2.53 -12.22 19.07
CA ILE A 317 -3.73 -12.54 18.27
C ILE A 317 -4.48 -13.67 18.96
N GLY A 318 -5.73 -13.43 19.36
CA GLY A 318 -6.59 -14.41 19.98
C GLY A 318 -7.12 -15.48 19.02
N ASP A 319 -7.76 -16.50 19.59
CA ASP A 319 -8.30 -17.64 18.85
C ASP A 319 -9.32 -17.19 17.79
N GLY A 320 -9.33 -17.82 16.62
CA GLY A 320 -10.36 -17.60 15.60
C GLY A 320 -10.30 -16.24 14.88
N THR A 321 -9.24 -15.46 15.09
CA THR A 321 -9.06 -14.16 14.43
C THR A 321 -8.63 -14.29 12.96
N VAL A 322 -9.16 -13.40 12.12
CA VAL A 322 -8.88 -13.32 10.68
C VAL A 322 -8.21 -11.98 10.36
N VAL A 323 -7.03 -12.03 9.75
CA VAL A 323 -6.31 -10.86 9.23
C VAL A 323 -6.20 -10.98 7.72
N ARG A 324 -6.88 -10.09 7.00
CA ARG A 324 -6.98 -10.11 5.53
C ARG A 324 -5.67 -9.67 4.85
N LYS A 325 -5.61 -9.79 3.52
CA LYS A 325 -4.44 -9.41 2.73
C LYS A 325 -4.22 -7.89 2.78
N ASP A 326 -2.99 -7.46 2.53
CA ASP A 326 -2.59 -6.05 2.49
C ASP A 326 -2.80 -5.25 3.80
N SER A 327 -3.02 -5.92 4.93
CA SER A 327 -3.02 -5.27 6.26
C SER A 327 -1.61 -5.04 6.79
N LEU A 328 -1.35 -3.87 7.37
CA LEU A 328 -0.09 -3.48 8.01
C LEU A 328 -0.24 -3.55 9.54
N PHE A 329 0.62 -4.31 10.22
CA PHE A 329 0.62 -4.47 11.69
C PHE A 329 2.04 -4.75 12.20
N SER A 330 2.98 -3.87 11.84
CA SER A 330 4.43 -4.13 11.91
C SER A 330 5.00 -4.29 13.34
N CYS A 331 4.27 -3.86 14.37
CA CYS A 331 4.71 -3.74 15.77
C CYS A 331 5.89 -2.77 15.99
N TYR A 332 6.14 -1.89 15.01
CA TYR A 332 7.04 -0.76 15.12
C TYR A 332 6.63 0.34 14.14
N ARG A 333 7.10 1.56 14.41
CA ARG A 333 7.09 2.69 13.48
C ARG A 333 8.40 3.47 13.61
N ALA A 334 8.73 4.24 12.59
CA ALA A 334 9.81 5.22 12.65
C ALA A 334 9.22 6.64 12.77
N HIS A 335 9.81 7.48 13.61
CA HIS A 335 9.49 8.90 13.67
C HIS A 335 10.71 9.67 14.20
N ASP A 336 10.96 10.87 13.69
CA ASP A 336 11.99 11.79 14.23
C ASP A 336 13.39 11.18 14.35
N GLY A 337 13.75 10.26 13.44
CA GLY A 337 15.02 9.56 13.53
C GLY A 337 15.10 8.54 14.68
N LEU A 338 13.97 8.07 15.19
CA LEU A 338 13.85 6.98 16.16
C LEU A 338 13.04 5.84 15.53
N ILE A 339 13.38 4.60 15.90
CA ILE A 339 12.45 3.47 15.81
C ILE A 339 11.74 3.37 17.15
N GLN A 340 10.41 3.31 17.10
CA GLN A 340 9.54 3.05 18.24
C GLN A 340 8.87 1.69 18.05
N THR A 341 9.08 0.77 18.98
CA THR A 341 8.41 -0.52 19.02
C THR A 341 7.21 -0.46 19.97
N GLY A 342 6.14 -1.20 19.68
CA GLY A 342 4.99 -1.27 20.57
C GLY A 342 3.99 -2.37 20.21
N PRO A 343 3.13 -2.76 21.16
CA PRO A 343 2.19 -3.86 21.00
C PRO A 343 1.09 -3.61 19.98
N VAL A 344 0.66 -4.70 19.33
CA VAL A 344 -0.62 -4.79 18.61
C VAL A 344 -1.34 -6.01 19.16
N THR A 345 -2.51 -5.79 19.76
CA THR A 345 -3.26 -6.84 20.46
C THR A 345 -4.63 -7.04 19.82
N LEU A 346 -4.85 -8.21 19.23
CA LEU A 346 -6.14 -8.63 18.69
C LEU A 346 -6.72 -9.72 19.59
N GLY A 347 -7.97 -9.54 20.03
CA GLY A 347 -8.73 -10.51 20.80
C GLY A 347 -9.11 -11.76 20.00
N LYS A 348 -10.07 -12.52 20.51
CA LYS A 348 -10.65 -13.71 19.86
C LYS A 348 -11.68 -13.30 18.82
N ASP A 349 -11.80 -14.09 17.75
CA ASP A 349 -12.80 -13.91 16.68
C ASP A 349 -12.82 -12.50 16.07
N VAL A 350 -11.66 -11.81 16.09
CA VAL A 350 -11.50 -10.48 15.51
C VAL A 350 -11.45 -10.57 13.98
N VAL A 351 -12.01 -9.58 13.30
CA VAL A 351 -11.89 -9.44 11.85
C VAL A 351 -11.12 -8.15 11.52
N VAL A 352 -9.94 -8.28 10.92
CA VAL A 352 -9.18 -7.17 10.34
C VAL A 352 -9.29 -7.25 8.83
N SER A 353 -10.03 -6.31 8.23
CA SER A 353 -10.30 -6.30 6.80
C SER A 353 -9.11 -5.85 5.95
N GLU A 354 -9.26 -5.94 4.64
CA GLU A 354 -8.18 -5.69 3.66
C GLU A 354 -7.78 -4.21 3.56
N GLN A 355 -6.51 -3.96 3.22
CA GLN A 355 -5.90 -2.62 3.14
C GLN A 355 -6.03 -1.81 4.44
N THR A 356 -5.92 -2.47 5.59
CA THR A 356 -5.97 -1.81 6.90
C THR A 356 -4.59 -1.50 7.46
N VAL A 357 -4.50 -0.46 8.30
CA VAL A 357 -3.25 -0.10 8.98
C VAL A 357 -3.46 -0.05 10.50
N LEU A 358 -2.78 -0.94 11.23
CA LEU A 358 -2.74 -0.96 12.69
C LEU A 358 -1.40 -0.37 13.15
N ASP A 359 -1.44 0.82 13.76
CA ASP A 359 -0.25 1.39 14.39
C ASP A 359 0.09 0.66 15.70
N ILE A 360 1.23 0.98 16.30
CA ILE A 360 1.61 0.45 17.61
C ILE A 360 0.69 0.96 18.73
N ASN A 361 0.61 0.22 19.83
CA ASN A 361 -0.25 0.50 20.98
C ASN A 361 -1.75 0.49 20.63
N THR A 362 -2.17 -0.26 19.62
CA THR A 362 -3.58 -0.47 19.30
C THR A 362 -4.08 -1.79 19.87
N SER A 363 -5.37 -1.84 20.23
CA SER A 363 -6.01 -3.10 20.62
C SER A 363 -7.41 -3.28 20.05
N MET A 364 -7.84 -4.53 19.89
CA MET A 364 -9.17 -4.91 19.43
C MET A 364 -9.72 -6.00 20.35
N GLY A 365 -10.85 -5.74 21.00
CA GLY A 365 -11.51 -6.67 21.92
C GLY A 365 -12.11 -7.89 21.19
N ASP A 366 -12.53 -8.90 21.96
CA ASP A 366 -13.11 -10.13 21.40
C ASP A 366 -14.32 -9.84 20.49
N ALA A 367 -14.44 -10.58 19.39
CA ALA A 367 -15.47 -10.48 18.36
C ALA A 367 -15.58 -9.11 17.65
N SER A 368 -14.62 -8.20 17.85
CA SER A 368 -14.62 -6.90 17.19
C SER A 368 -14.21 -6.97 15.72
N GLN A 369 -14.55 -5.92 14.96
CA GLN A 369 -14.31 -5.87 13.51
C GLN A 369 -13.76 -4.51 13.07
N LEU A 370 -12.84 -4.52 12.11
CA LEU A 370 -12.33 -3.33 11.42
C LEU A 370 -12.58 -3.47 9.92
N GLY A 371 -13.25 -2.48 9.33
CA GLY A 371 -13.62 -2.42 7.91
C GLY A 371 -12.45 -2.28 6.94
N HIS A 372 -12.73 -2.45 5.64
CA HIS A 372 -11.73 -2.29 4.58
C HIS A 372 -11.16 -0.86 4.56
N ALA A 373 -9.94 -0.67 4.05
CA ALA A 373 -9.32 0.66 3.88
C ALA A 373 -9.41 1.56 5.14
N SER A 374 -9.23 0.95 6.31
CA SER A 374 -9.41 1.58 7.63
C SER A 374 -8.13 1.51 8.46
N SER A 375 -7.98 2.37 9.46
CA SER A 375 -6.77 2.40 10.29
C SER A 375 -7.05 2.59 11.77
N LEU A 376 -6.26 1.96 12.63
CA LEU A 376 -6.21 2.28 14.05
C LEU A 376 -4.92 3.05 14.36
N TYR A 377 -5.08 4.25 14.92
CA TYR A 377 -4.01 5.13 15.36
C TYR A 377 -3.47 4.67 16.70
N ALA A 378 -2.22 5.03 17.01
CA ALA A 378 -1.60 4.63 18.25
C ALA A 378 -2.44 5.05 19.48
N GLY A 379 -2.73 4.08 20.34
CA GLY A 379 -3.60 4.24 21.52
C GLY A 379 -5.07 3.90 21.28
N GLN A 380 -5.54 3.77 20.02
CA GLN A 380 -6.93 3.40 19.76
C GLN A 380 -7.21 1.95 20.15
N THR A 381 -8.34 1.76 20.82
CA THR A 381 -8.85 0.45 21.22
C THR A 381 -10.27 0.29 20.70
N VAL A 382 -10.53 -0.80 19.98
CA VAL A 382 -11.89 -1.20 19.58
C VAL A 382 -12.46 -2.09 20.69
N PRO A 383 -13.56 -1.71 21.36
CA PRO A 383 -14.19 -2.54 22.38
C PRO A 383 -14.68 -3.90 21.84
N ALA A 384 -14.90 -4.85 22.75
CA ALA A 384 -15.38 -6.19 22.38
C ALA A 384 -16.77 -6.13 21.71
N GLY A 385 -16.95 -6.88 20.63
CA GLY A 385 -18.18 -6.95 19.85
C GLY A 385 -18.45 -5.73 18.96
N GLU A 386 -17.70 -4.63 19.12
CA GLU A 386 -17.88 -3.44 18.31
C GLU A 386 -17.29 -3.56 16.91
N ARG A 387 -17.82 -2.73 16.00
CA ARG A 387 -17.45 -2.69 14.58
C ARG A 387 -17.01 -1.28 14.27
N TRP A 388 -15.82 -1.14 13.71
CA TRP A 388 -15.22 0.15 13.41
C TRP A 388 -14.78 0.19 11.93
N HIS A 389 -14.69 1.38 11.37
CA HIS A 389 -14.19 1.63 10.01
C HIS A 389 -13.64 3.05 9.90
N GLY A 390 -12.96 3.38 8.80
CA GLY A 390 -12.42 4.72 8.60
C GLY A 390 -10.94 4.86 8.92
N SER A 391 -10.36 6.00 8.52
CA SER A 391 -9.03 6.44 8.90
C SER A 391 -9.10 7.86 9.46
N PRO A 392 -8.91 8.04 10.79
CA PRO A 392 -8.80 7.00 11.83
C PRO A 392 -10.10 6.21 11.99
N GLY A 393 -10.04 5.07 12.68
CA GLY A 393 -11.20 4.22 12.91
C GLY A 393 -12.24 4.90 13.80
N GLU A 394 -13.51 4.79 13.41
CA GLU A 394 -14.69 5.25 14.13
C GLU A 394 -15.76 4.12 14.19
N PRO A 395 -16.67 4.11 15.20
CA PRO A 395 -17.72 3.09 15.32
C PRO A 395 -18.69 3.07 14.15
N THR A 396 -19.20 1.88 13.82
CA THR A 396 -20.22 1.65 12.79
C THR A 396 -21.13 0.48 13.13
N VAL A 397 -22.27 0.40 12.45
CA VAL A 397 -23.20 -0.73 12.49
C VAL A 397 -22.89 -1.79 11.42
N THR A 398 -22.07 -1.46 10.42
CA THR A 398 -21.74 -2.31 9.26
C THR A 398 -21.10 -3.63 9.69
N ASP A 399 -21.65 -4.76 9.24
CA ASP A 399 -21.03 -6.07 9.44
C ASP A 399 -20.02 -6.39 8.32
N PHE A 400 -18.78 -6.64 8.71
CA PHE A 400 -17.69 -7.02 7.81
C PHE A 400 -17.46 -8.54 7.79
N ARG A 401 -18.11 -9.30 8.69
CA ARG A 401 -18.10 -10.76 8.67
C ARG A 401 -19.19 -11.28 7.74
N THR A 402 -18.77 -11.91 6.65
CA THR A 402 -19.68 -12.32 5.56
C THR A 402 -19.87 -13.82 5.44
N VAL A 403 -18.95 -14.62 5.98
CA VAL A 403 -18.95 -16.08 5.84
C VAL A 403 -18.96 -16.74 7.21
N GLY A 404 -19.90 -17.69 7.38
CA GLY A 404 -19.98 -18.53 8.58
C GLY A 404 -18.88 -19.59 8.63
N ALA A 405 -18.54 -20.05 9.84
CA ALA A 405 -17.56 -21.11 10.03
C ALA A 405 -17.98 -22.42 9.35
N ALA A 406 -17.01 -23.16 8.83
CA ALA A 406 -17.20 -24.55 8.39
C ALA A 406 -16.28 -25.50 9.18
N ASP A 407 -16.62 -26.78 9.17
CA ASP A 407 -15.82 -27.80 9.85
C ASP A 407 -14.43 -27.91 9.21
N CYS A 408 -13.40 -27.61 10.02
CA CYS A 408 -12.02 -27.68 9.60
C CYS A 408 -11.19 -28.43 10.64
N SER A 409 -10.89 -29.71 10.35
CA SER A 409 -10.15 -30.58 11.26
C SER A 409 -8.67 -30.20 11.35
N THR A 410 -8.03 -30.52 12.48
CA THR A 410 -6.58 -30.41 12.64
C THR A 410 -5.83 -31.28 11.61
N ALA A 411 -6.37 -32.46 11.28
CA ALA A 411 -5.79 -33.33 10.27
C ALA A 411 -5.74 -32.65 8.89
N SER A 412 -6.81 -31.96 8.49
CA SER A 412 -6.85 -31.20 7.22
C SER A 412 -5.79 -30.10 7.17
N LYS A 413 -5.60 -29.36 8.28
CA LYS A 413 -4.56 -28.32 8.41
C LYS A 413 -3.15 -28.89 8.25
N VAL A 414 -2.89 -30.02 8.89
CA VAL A 414 -1.59 -30.72 8.84
C VAL A 414 -1.35 -31.29 7.44
N LEU A 415 -2.32 -32.00 6.87
CA LEU A 415 -2.22 -32.56 5.52
C LEU A 415 -2.02 -31.48 4.46
N TYR A 416 -2.72 -30.35 4.57
CA TYR A 416 -2.53 -29.20 3.69
C TYR A 416 -1.11 -28.62 3.80
N SER A 417 -0.63 -28.42 5.03
CA SER A 417 0.72 -27.91 5.30
C SER A 417 1.79 -28.85 4.74
N ILE A 418 1.63 -30.16 4.95
CA ILE A 418 2.50 -31.20 4.38
C ILE A 418 2.42 -31.17 2.86
N GLY A 419 1.22 -31.11 2.28
CA GLY A 419 1.03 -31.02 0.83
C GLY A 419 1.72 -29.80 0.21
N GLN A 420 1.65 -28.64 0.86
CA GLN A 420 2.38 -27.45 0.43
C GLN A 420 3.90 -27.63 0.54
N MET A 421 4.39 -28.23 1.62
CA MET A 421 5.82 -28.57 1.77
C MET A 421 6.27 -29.53 0.69
N LEU A 422 5.52 -30.60 0.42
CA LEU A 422 5.84 -31.57 -0.62
C LEU A 422 5.80 -30.92 -2.00
N ALA A 423 4.83 -30.06 -2.31
CA ALA A 423 4.80 -29.32 -3.57
C ALA A 423 6.02 -28.41 -3.72
N LEU A 424 6.42 -27.71 -2.66
CA LEU A 424 7.64 -26.89 -2.69
C LEU A 424 8.90 -27.73 -2.88
N LEU A 425 9.09 -28.75 -2.02
CA LEU A 425 10.32 -29.53 -1.92
C LEU A 425 10.50 -30.54 -3.05
N LEU A 426 9.42 -31.14 -3.56
CA LEU A 426 9.47 -32.17 -4.60
C LEU A 426 9.26 -31.59 -6.01
N VAL A 427 8.51 -30.49 -6.15
CA VAL A 427 8.20 -29.93 -7.48
C VAL A 427 8.95 -28.64 -7.71
N HIS A 428 8.68 -27.60 -6.92
CA HIS A 428 9.17 -26.26 -7.24
C HIS A 428 10.67 -26.09 -7.05
N LEU A 429 11.27 -26.59 -5.96
CA LEU A 429 12.70 -26.47 -5.73
C LEU A 429 13.53 -27.35 -6.68
N PRO A 430 13.20 -28.64 -6.92
CA PRO A 430 13.94 -29.44 -7.90
C PRO A 430 13.76 -28.92 -9.32
N LEU A 431 12.58 -28.37 -9.67
CA LEU A 431 12.43 -27.65 -10.94
C LEU A 431 13.32 -26.41 -10.97
N ALA A 432 13.38 -25.60 -9.92
CA ALA A 432 14.24 -24.41 -9.90
C ALA A 432 15.75 -24.74 -9.96
N MET A 433 16.20 -25.77 -9.23
CA MET A 433 17.61 -26.15 -9.12
C MET A 433 18.05 -27.07 -10.27
N GLY A 434 17.16 -27.95 -10.74
CA GLY A 434 17.44 -29.02 -11.69
C GLY A 434 16.88 -28.79 -13.09
N ALA A 435 15.97 -27.83 -13.32
CA ALA A 435 15.52 -27.52 -14.68
C ALA A 435 16.67 -27.04 -15.57
N MET A 436 17.65 -26.31 -15.00
CA MET A 436 18.85 -25.95 -15.76
C MET A 436 19.60 -27.20 -16.19
N THR A 437 19.87 -28.14 -15.28
CA THR A 437 20.54 -29.41 -15.59
C THR A 437 19.74 -30.25 -16.60
N LEU A 438 18.42 -30.38 -16.42
CA LEU A 438 17.51 -31.08 -17.34
C LEU A 438 17.50 -30.43 -18.73
N VAL A 439 17.44 -29.10 -18.81
CA VAL A 439 17.53 -28.36 -20.07
C VAL A 439 18.87 -28.60 -20.75
N LEU A 440 19.97 -28.63 -19.99
CA LEU A 440 21.31 -28.88 -20.54
C LEU A 440 21.49 -30.34 -20.98
N THR A 441 20.91 -31.32 -20.27
CA THR A 441 21.04 -32.73 -20.64
C THR A 441 20.14 -33.12 -21.79
N GLU A 442 18.88 -32.66 -21.80
CA GLU A 442 17.87 -33.02 -22.80
C GLU A 442 17.94 -32.17 -24.07
N LEU A 443 18.56 -30.99 -24.00
CA LEU A 443 18.85 -30.14 -25.16
C LEU A 443 20.38 -30.03 -25.33
N PRO A 444 21.05 -31.06 -25.88
CA PRO A 444 22.50 -31.03 -26.09
C PRO A 444 22.96 -29.86 -26.97
N GLN A 445 22.07 -29.31 -27.81
CA GLN A 445 22.28 -28.08 -28.58
C GLN A 445 22.44 -26.84 -27.68
N VAL A 446 21.66 -26.73 -26.59
CA VAL A 446 21.76 -25.65 -25.61
C VAL A 446 23.03 -25.81 -24.77
N ASN A 447 23.36 -27.05 -24.39
CA ASN A 447 24.58 -27.37 -23.66
C ASN A 447 25.85 -27.11 -24.49
N THR A 448 25.84 -27.43 -25.78
CA THR A 448 26.94 -27.08 -26.69
C THR A 448 27.05 -25.57 -26.86
N LEU A 449 25.95 -24.83 -27.02
CA LEU A 449 25.98 -23.36 -27.07
C LEU A 449 26.55 -22.71 -25.80
N LEU A 450 26.23 -23.24 -24.62
CA LEU A 450 26.72 -22.72 -23.35
C LEU A 450 28.19 -23.10 -23.05
N ASN A 451 28.68 -24.20 -23.63
CA ASN A 451 30.06 -24.68 -23.47
C ASN A 451 30.97 -24.45 -24.70
N ALA A 452 30.47 -23.85 -25.79
CA ALA A 452 31.21 -23.62 -27.05
C ALA A 452 32.34 -22.58 -26.95
N GLY A 453 32.54 -21.95 -25.79
CA GLY A 453 33.58 -20.96 -25.55
C GLY A 453 34.54 -21.42 -24.45
N SER A 454 35.50 -22.28 -24.77
CA SER A 454 36.56 -22.75 -23.87
C SER A 454 37.67 -21.70 -23.61
N SER A 455 37.49 -20.46 -24.05
CA SER A 455 38.34 -19.33 -23.67
C SER A 455 37.56 -18.35 -22.79
N PRO A 456 37.99 -18.14 -21.53
CA PRO A 456 37.38 -17.14 -20.67
C PRO A 456 37.63 -15.76 -21.28
N PHE A 457 36.56 -15.08 -21.71
CA PHE A 457 36.51 -13.66 -22.12
C PHE A 457 36.90 -13.23 -23.55
N ALA A 458 37.12 -14.10 -24.55
CA ALA A 458 37.69 -13.62 -25.82
C ALA A 458 37.10 -14.18 -27.14
N GLY A 459 35.80 -14.46 -27.25
CA GLY A 459 35.22 -14.91 -28.51
C GLY A 459 33.77 -14.50 -28.76
N TRP A 460 33.44 -14.23 -30.02
CA TRP A 460 32.07 -14.02 -30.51
C TRP A 460 31.14 -15.19 -30.13
N THR A 461 31.69 -16.41 -30.02
CA THR A 461 30.97 -17.62 -29.61
C THR A 461 30.41 -17.56 -28.20
N PHE A 462 31.14 -17.00 -27.22
CA PHE A 462 30.67 -16.84 -25.84
C PHE A 462 29.47 -15.88 -25.77
N LEU A 463 29.57 -14.74 -26.46
CA LEU A 463 28.48 -13.76 -26.54
C LEU A 463 27.24 -14.33 -27.24
N LEU A 464 27.43 -15.04 -28.36
CA LEU A 464 26.34 -15.72 -29.07
C LEU A 464 25.67 -16.79 -28.20
N GLY A 465 26.44 -17.58 -27.45
CA GLY A 465 25.91 -18.59 -26.52
C GLY A 465 25.03 -17.98 -25.43
N ALA A 466 25.51 -16.91 -24.77
CA ALA A 466 24.74 -16.18 -23.78
C ALA A 466 23.47 -15.53 -24.38
N LEU A 467 23.56 -15.02 -25.60
CA LEU A 467 22.44 -14.39 -26.31
C LEU A 467 21.34 -15.41 -26.59
N ALA A 468 21.71 -16.57 -27.14
CA ALA A 468 20.77 -17.65 -27.43
C ALA A 468 20.14 -18.20 -26.14
N ALA A 469 20.93 -18.48 -25.11
CA ALA A 469 20.45 -18.99 -23.83
C ALA A 469 19.48 -18.01 -23.15
N SER A 470 19.86 -16.73 -23.04
CA SER A 470 19.00 -15.70 -22.45
C SER A 470 17.72 -15.47 -23.24
N PHE A 471 17.75 -15.55 -24.57
CA PHE A 471 16.58 -15.44 -25.42
C PHE A 471 15.57 -16.57 -25.14
N VAL A 472 16.04 -17.82 -25.16
CA VAL A 472 15.20 -18.99 -24.89
C VAL A 472 14.65 -18.94 -23.46
N LEU A 473 15.49 -18.63 -22.47
CA LEU A 473 15.07 -18.51 -21.07
C LEU A 473 14.01 -17.42 -20.89
N PHE A 474 14.23 -16.23 -21.43
CA PHE A 474 13.32 -15.11 -21.24
C PHE A 474 12.02 -15.27 -22.02
N PHE A 475 12.09 -15.41 -23.35
CA PHE A 475 10.90 -15.48 -24.19
C PHE A 475 10.16 -16.82 -24.04
N GLY A 476 10.90 -17.92 -23.82
CA GLY A 476 10.31 -19.21 -23.51
C GLY A 476 9.54 -19.19 -22.20
N ALA A 477 10.11 -18.63 -21.12
CA ALA A 477 9.41 -18.50 -19.84
C ALA A 477 8.22 -17.54 -19.92
N ALA A 478 8.34 -16.43 -20.66
CA ALA A 478 7.23 -15.50 -20.88
C ALA A 478 6.08 -16.17 -21.65
N PHE A 479 6.38 -16.91 -22.71
CA PHE A 479 5.37 -17.63 -23.47
C PHE A 479 4.70 -18.74 -22.64
N ALA A 480 5.50 -19.61 -22.00
CA ALA A 480 5.00 -20.67 -21.13
C ALA A 480 4.15 -20.09 -19.98
N GLY A 481 4.59 -18.99 -19.37
CA GLY A 481 3.84 -18.29 -18.33
C GLY A 481 2.47 -17.81 -18.83
N LEU A 482 2.40 -17.25 -20.03
CA LEU A 482 1.14 -16.78 -20.62
C LEU A 482 0.17 -17.94 -20.92
N VAL A 483 0.68 -19.06 -21.44
CA VAL A 483 -0.11 -20.28 -21.70
C VAL A 483 -0.64 -20.84 -20.38
N ILE A 484 0.22 -20.99 -19.38
CA ILE A 484 -0.15 -21.52 -18.05
C ILE A 484 -1.25 -20.65 -17.43
N GLN A 485 -1.14 -19.32 -17.50
CA GLN A 485 -2.09 -18.41 -16.87
C GLN A 485 -3.49 -18.42 -17.52
N GLY A 486 -3.60 -18.69 -18.81
CA GLY A 486 -4.91 -18.84 -19.45
C GLY A 486 -5.50 -20.23 -19.32
N THR A 487 -4.69 -21.26 -19.15
CA THR A 487 -5.19 -22.65 -19.19
C THR A 487 -5.41 -23.20 -17.79
N LEU A 488 -4.35 -23.23 -16.96
CA LEU A 488 -4.39 -23.90 -15.67
C LEU A 488 -5.42 -23.30 -14.72
N PRO A 489 -5.51 -21.97 -14.49
CA PRO A 489 -6.55 -21.40 -13.64
C PRO A 489 -7.98 -21.75 -14.07
N ARG A 490 -8.25 -21.84 -15.38
CA ARG A 490 -9.57 -22.25 -15.89
C ARG A 490 -9.90 -23.68 -15.52
N LEU A 491 -8.94 -24.60 -15.69
CA LEU A 491 -9.10 -25.99 -15.29
C LEU A 491 -9.33 -26.13 -13.79
N LEU A 492 -8.55 -25.42 -12.97
CA LEU A 492 -8.70 -25.43 -11.52
C LEU A 492 -10.06 -24.84 -11.09
N ASN A 493 -10.56 -23.81 -11.80
CA ASN A 493 -11.83 -23.17 -11.48
C ASN A 493 -13.05 -24.07 -11.70
N LEU A 494 -12.95 -25.11 -12.53
CA LEU A 494 -14.06 -26.06 -12.75
C LEU A 494 -14.53 -26.75 -11.45
N ALA A 495 -13.65 -26.85 -10.46
CA ALA A 495 -13.97 -27.44 -9.16
C ALA A 495 -14.59 -26.45 -8.16
N ILE A 496 -14.56 -25.14 -8.44
CA ILE A 496 -15.02 -24.11 -7.51
C ILE A 496 -16.38 -23.58 -7.95
N LYS A 497 -17.37 -23.68 -7.06
CA LYS A 497 -18.72 -23.13 -7.26
C LYS A 497 -18.82 -21.75 -6.59
N PRO A 498 -19.33 -20.72 -7.28
CA PRO A 498 -19.60 -19.42 -6.67
C PRO A 498 -20.58 -19.54 -5.50
N ASP A 499 -20.47 -18.63 -4.53
CA ASP A 499 -21.33 -18.48 -3.35
C ASP A 499 -21.41 -19.71 -2.42
N LYS A 500 -20.67 -20.77 -2.73
CA LYS A 500 -20.57 -21.96 -1.89
C LYS A 500 -19.48 -21.77 -0.83
N VAL A 501 -19.84 -22.03 0.42
CA VAL A 501 -18.90 -22.07 1.53
C VAL A 501 -18.07 -23.34 1.48
N TYR A 502 -16.74 -23.19 1.48
CA TYR A 502 -15.77 -24.27 1.51
C TYR A 502 -14.91 -24.17 2.77
N PRO A 503 -14.48 -25.30 3.37
CA PRO A 503 -13.53 -25.26 4.47
C PRO A 503 -12.14 -24.79 3.98
N LEU A 504 -11.46 -24.01 4.81
CA LEU A 504 -10.04 -23.67 4.65
C LEU A 504 -9.19 -24.94 4.74
N TYR A 505 -8.02 -24.88 4.12
CA TYR A 505 -7.03 -25.97 4.13
C TYR A 505 -7.54 -27.29 3.51
N GLY A 506 -8.63 -27.24 2.75
CA GLY A 506 -9.10 -28.34 1.91
C GLY A 506 -8.60 -28.24 0.47
N PHE A 507 -9.03 -29.20 -0.36
CA PHE A 507 -8.73 -29.23 -1.79
C PHE A 507 -9.12 -27.92 -2.51
N HIS A 508 -10.37 -27.47 -2.34
CA HIS A 508 -10.89 -26.23 -2.97
C HIS A 508 -10.12 -24.98 -2.53
N TYR A 509 -9.69 -24.93 -1.27
CA TYR A 509 -8.85 -23.84 -0.78
C TYR A 509 -7.48 -23.83 -1.48
N GLY A 510 -6.84 -25.00 -1.63
CA GLY A 510 -5.61 -25.14 -2.41
C GLY A 510 -5.77 -24.65 -3.86
N LEU A 511 -6.88 -24.99 -4.50
CA LEU A 511 -7.21 -24.53 -5.85
C LEU A 511 -7.38 -23.01 -5.92
N GLN A 512 -8.15 -22.43 -5.00
CA GLN A 512 -8.35 -20.97 -4.92
C GLN A 512 -7.02 -20.24 -4.76
N ARG A 513 -6.15 -20.71 -3.85
CA ARG A 513 -4.82 -20.11 -3.64
C ARG A 513 -3.93 -20.23 -4.89
N ALA A 514 -3.98 -21.36 -5.59
CA ALA A 514 -3.25 -21.54 -6.85
C ALA A 514 -3.77 -20.61 -7.95
N ILE A 515 -5.09 -20.48 -8.12
CA ILE A 515 -5.70 -19.55 -9.07
C ILE A 515 -5.24 -18.12 -8.79
N ALA A 516 -5.38 -17.65 -7.54
CA ALA A 516 -4.95 -16.31 -7.16
C ALA A 516 -3.45 -16.08 -7.41
N ALA A 517 -2.59 -17.04 -7.07
CA ALA A 517 -1.15 -16.93 -7.29
C ALA A 517 -0.74 -16.96 -8.78
N LEU A 518 -1.46 -17.69 -9.63
CA LEU A 518 -1.18 -17.77 -11.06
C LEU A 518 -1.66 -16.52 -11.81
N THR A 519 -2.80 -15.96 -11.43
CA THR A 519 -3.49 -14.90 -12.19
C THR A 519 -3.08 -13.47 -11.78
N ASN A 520 -2.40 -13.31 -10.65
CA ASN A 520 -1.89 -12.01 -10.17
C ASN A 520 -0.37 -11.82 -10.41
N ARG A 521 0.14 -12.28 -11.56
CA ARG A 521 1.57 -12.15 -11.90
C ARG A 521 1.89 -10.77 -12.46
N LYS A 522 2.63 -9.96 -11.69
CA LYS A 522 3.03 -8.58 -12.05
C LYS A 522 3.58 -8.44 -13.47
N PHE A 523 4.44 -9.34 -13.93
CA PHE A 523 5.09 -9.23 -15.25
C PHE A 523 4.10 -8.99 -16.41
N PHE A 524 3.01 -9.76 -16.48
CA PHE A 524 2.03 -9.64 -17.56
C PHE A 524 1.09 -8.46 -17.34
N ILE A 525 0.73 -8.17 -16.09
CA ILE A 525 -0.09 -6.99 -15.75
C ILE A 525 0.68 -5.71 -16.14
N THR A 526 1.98 -5.61 -15.85
CA THR A 526 2.82 -4.48 -16.28
C THR A 526 3.00 -4.44 -17.80
N LEU A 527 3.16 -5.60 -18.45
CA LEU A 527 3.30 -5.67 -19.90
C LEU A 527 2.05 -5.10 -20.60
N PHE A 528 0.86 -5.56 -20.22
CA PHE A 528 -0.40 -5.23 -20.88
C PHE A 528 -1.12 -4.00 -20.31
N GLY A 529 -0.87 -3.63 -19.05
CA GLY A 529 -1.47 -2.45 -18.36
C GLY A 529 -1.12 -1.13 -19.04
N ASP A 530 -1.87 -0.07 -18.73
CA ASP A 530 -1.78 1.26 -19.38
C ASP A 530 -1.91 1.18 -20.92
N SER A 531 -2.62 0.16 -21.41
CA SER A 531 -2.83 -0.04 -22.83
C SER A 531 -4.13 -0.75 -23.11
N SER A 532 -4.68 -0.61 -24.32
CA SER A 532 -5.86 -1.37 -24.77
C SER A 532 -5.70 -2.89 -24.67
N ALA A 533 -4.45 -3.40 -24.62
CA ALA A 533 -4.18 -4.83 -24.52
C ALA A 533 -4.59 -5.42 -23.15
N ILE A 534 -4.63 -4.61 -22.08
CA ILE A 534 -4.98 -5.10 -20.73
C ILE A 534 -6.37 -5.72 -20.69
N VAL A 535 -7.31 -5.14 -21.43
CA VAL A 535 -8.69 -5.62 -21.54
C VAL A 535 -8.71 -7.04 -22.12
N HIS A 536 -7.94 -7.28 -23.19
CA HIS A 536 -7.86 -8.59 -23.82
C HIS A 536 -7.17 -9.60 -22.90
N TYR A 537 -6.13 -9.17 -22.19
CA TYR A 537 -5.43 -10.00 -21.22
C TYR A 537 -6.32 -10.38 -20.02
N LEU A 538 -7.06 -9.45 -19.42
CA LEU A 538 -7.97 -9.74 -18.31
C LEU A 538 -9.14 -10.63 -18.73
N ARG A 539 -9.70 -10.44 -19.94
CA ARG A 539 -10.65 -11.39 -20.54
C ARG A 539 -10.03 -12.77 -20.73
N TYR A 540 -8.78 -12.81 -21.20
CA TYR A 540 -8.01 -14.04 -21.31
C TYR A 540 -7.70 -14.67 -19.96
N LEU A 541 -7.66 -13.94 -18.84
CA LEU A 541 -7.57 -14.54 -17.50
C LEU A 541 -8.91 -15.08 -17.01
N GLY A 542 -10.03 -14.42 -17.34
CA GLY A 542 -11.37 -14.87 -16.97
C GLY A 542 -12.37 -13.78 -16.64
N TYR A 543 -11.99 -12.50 -16.71
CA TYR A 543 -12.88 -11.38 -16.39
C TYR A 543 -14.03 -11.29 -17.39
N ASP A 544 -15.20 -10.90 -16.91
CA ASP A 544 -16.29 -10.46 -17.77
C ASP A 544 -16.12 -8.97 -18.11
N LEU A 545 -15.52 -8.73 -19.28
CA LEU A 545 -15.40 -7.42 -19.92
C LEU A 545 -16.10 -7.43 -21.29
N SER A 546 -17.22 -8.18 -21.41
CA SER A 546 -17.92 -8.42 -22.68
C SER A 546 -18.47 -7.13 -23.33
N ARG A 547 -18.80 -6.12 -22.53
CA ARG A 547 -19.37 -4.83 -22.98
C ARG A 547 -18.39 -3.66 -22.94
N VAL A 548 -17.09 -3.93 -22.81
CA VAL A 548 -16.12 -2.87 -22.55
C VAL A 548 -15.95 -1.93 -23.76
N THR A 549 -15.84 -0.64 -23.48
CA THR A 549 -15.46 0.37 -24.47
C THR A 549 -14.00 0.70 -24.22
N GLN A 550 -13.18 0.62 -25.26
CA GLN A 550 -11.75 0.88 -25.17
C GLN A 550 -11.52 2.36 -24.93
N THR A 551 -10.86 2.70 -23.82
CA THR A 551 -10.40 4.07 -23.53
C THR A 551 -8.91 4.23 -23.83
N GLY A 552 -8.21 3.15 -24.15
CA GLY A 552 -6.77 3.13 -24.39
C GLY A 552 -5.94 2.90 -23.12
N SER A 553 -6.52 3.09 -21.93
CA SER A 553 -5.93 2.87 -20.60
C SER A 553 -6.99 2.42 -19.59
N ASN A 554 -7.80 1.42 -19.94
CA ASN A 554 -8.92 0.98 -19.10
C ASN A 554 -8.48 0.48 -17.71
N PHE A 555 -7.29 -0.11 -17.59
CA PHE A 555 -6.72 -0.60 -16.33
C PHE A 555 -5.22 -0.28 -16.27
N GLY A 556 -4.76 0.14 -15.10
CA GLY A 556 -3.37 0.38 -14.80
C GLY A 556 -2.49 -0.88 -14.76
N THR A 557 -1.27 -0.72 -14.25
CA THR A 557 -0.27 -1.79 -14.07
C THR A 557 -0.36 -2.50 -12.71
N GLU A 558 -1.23 -2.06 -11.81
CA GLU A 558 -1.42 -2.60 -10.46
C GLU A 558 -2.87 -3.07 -10.20
N VAL A 559 -3.43 -3.91 -11.07
CA VAL A 559 -4.74 -4.58 -10.83
C VAL A 559 -4.54 -5.98 -10.24
N LYS A 560 -5.32 -6.33 -9.21
CA LYS A 560 -5.33 -7.68 -8.60
C LYS A 560 -6.73 -8.12 -8.19
N HIS A 561 -6.88 -9.43 -7.96
CA HIS A 561 -8.16 -10.07 -7.65
C HIS A 561 -7.99 -11.36 -6.85
N ASP A 562 -9.04 -11.82 -6.16
CA ASP A 562 -9.04 -13.18 -5.57
C ASP A 562 -9.44 -14.27 -6.57
N SER A 563 -10.29 -13.94 -7.55
CA SER A 563 -10.67 -14.83 -8.64
C SER A 563 -11.06 -14.04 -9.89
N PRO A 564 -10.39 -14.25 -11.05
CA PRO A 564 -10.71 -13.50 -12.26
C PRO A 564 -12.09 -13.88 -12.82
N PHE A 565 -12.57 -15.09 -12.53
CA PHE A 565 -13.81 -15.66 -13.07
C PHE A 565 -15.08 -15.06 -12.46
N LEU A 566 -14.92 -14.27 -11.40
CA LEU A 566 -16.00 -13.64 -10.64
C LEU A 566 -15.88 -12.11 -10.63
N SER A 567 -15.02 -11.55 -11.49
CA SER A 567 -14.84 -10.12 -11.66
C SER A 567 -15.54 -9.66 -12.94
N SER A 568 -16.40 -8.64 -12.82
CA SER A 568 -17.03 -7.98 -13.97
C SER A 568 -16.91 -6.47 -13.87
N VAL A 569 -16.72 -5.81 -15.02
CA VAL A 569 -16.57 -4.35 -15.10
C VAL A 569 -17.42 -3.83 -16.26
N GLY A 570 -18.24 -2.83 -15.97
CA GLY A 570 -19.15 -2.19 -16.92
C GLY A 570 -18.43 -1.47 -18.07
N SER A 571 -19.22 -1.11 -19.08
CA SER A 571 -18.74 -0.37 -20.26
C SER A 571 -18.18 1.00 -19.87
N LYS A 572 -17.17 1.49 -20.62
CA LYS A 572 -16.52 2.81 -20.44
C LYS A 572 -15.86 3.06 -19.07
N THR A 573 -15.93 2.09 -18.16
CA THR A 573 -15.26 2.20 -16.87
C THR A 573 -13.75 2.19 -17.02
N MET A 574 -13.10 3.11 -16.31
CA MET A 574 -11.66 3.25 -16.24
C MET A 574 -11.17 3.02 -14.81
N VAL A 575 -10.07 2.30 -14.70
CA VAL A 575 -9.40 1.99 -13.44
C VAL A 575 -7.96 2.48 -13.56
N ALA A 576 -7.55 3.33 -12.63
CA ALA A 576 -6.15 3.69 -12.45
C ALA A 576 -5.37 2.51 -11.82
N ASP A 577 -4.51 2.77 -10.84
CA ASP A 577 -3.63 1.75 -10.26
C ASP A 577 -4.03 1.29 -8.86
N GLY A 578 -3.66 0.07 -8.49
CA GLY A 578 -3.85 -0.45 -7.14
C GLY A 578 -5.26 -0.97 -6.85
N LEU A 579 -6.05 -1.31 -7.87
CA LEU A 579 -7.35 -1.96 -7.70
C LEU A 579 -7.18 -3.38 -7.16
N SER A 580 -7.81 -3.67 -6.02
CA SER A 580 -7.97 -5.02 -5.49
C SER A 580 -9.44 -5.42 -5.54
N ILE A 581 -9.81 -6.31 -6.46
CA ILE A 581 -11.16 -6.87 -6.52
C ILE A 581 -11.26 -8.01 -5.50
N ILE A 582 -12.11 -7.80 -4.50
CA ILE A 582 -12.29 -8.72 -3.39
C ILE A 582 -13.46 -9.64 -3.72
N ASN A 583 -13.12 -10.80 -4.29
CA ASN A 583 -14.09 -11.86 -4.57
C ASN A 583 -14.16 -12.89 -3.46
N ALA A 584 -13.12 -12.99 -2.61
CA ALA A 584 -13.08 -13.98 -1.56
C ALA A 584 -13.49 -13.35 -0.22
N ASP A 585 -14.44 -14.01 0.43
CA ASP A 585 -14.82 -13.78 1.81
C ASP A 585 -14.26 -14.90 2.67
N PHE A 586 -13.69 -14.57 3.84
CA PHE A 586 -12.97 -15.52 4.70
C PHE A 586 -13.50 -15.47 6.12
N SER A 587 -13.72 -16.64 6.71
CA SER A 587 -13.74 -16.83 8.15
C SER A 587 -12.41 -17.44 8.61
N ASN A 588 -12.33 -17.80 9.89
CA ASN A 588 -11.20 -18.50 10.48
C ASN A 588 -11.07 -19.97 10.03
N THR A 589 -12.15 -20.56 9.48
CA THR A 589 -12.18 -21.96 9.06
C THR A 589 -12.78 -22.21 7.68
N SER A 590 -13.32 -21.20 7.01
CA SER A 590 -13.97 -21.32 5.70
C SER A 590 -13.72 -20.12 4.79
N PHE A 591 -14.06 -20.28 3.51
CA PHE A 591 -14.12 -19.21 2.54
C PHE A 591 -15.30 -19.40 1.58
N SER A 592 -15.75 -18.30 0.99
CA SER A 592 -16.68 -18.30 -0.14
C SER A 592 -16.15 -17.36 -1.22
N LEU A 593 -16.48 -17.63 -2.48
CA LEU A 593 -16.17 -16.75 -3.59
C LEU A 593 -17.45 -16.16 -4.16
N SER A 594 -17.56 -14.83 -4.13
CA SER A 594 -18.72 -14.07 -4.56
C SER A 594 -18.38 -13.21 -5.77
N ARG A 595 -19.36 -12.97 -6.65
CA ARG A 595 -19.20 -12.06 -7.79
C ARG A 595 -18.99 -10.63 -7.29
N ALA A 596 -18.02 -9.93 -7.87
CA ALA A 596 -17.82 -8.49 -7.71
C ALA A 596 -18.06 -7.81 -9.06
N SER A 597 -18.96 -6.83 -9.07
CA SER A 597 -19.37 -6.11 -10.26
C SER A 597 -19.13 -4.62 -10.08
N ILE A 598 -18.34 -4.04 -10.98
CA ILE A 598 -18.15 -2.59 -11.09
C ILE A 598 -19.09 -2.08 -12.17
N GLY A 599 -19.87 -1.04 -11.86
CA GLY A 599 -20.82 -0.40 -12.78
C GLY A 599 -20.18 0.16 -14.05
N ALA A 600 -21.03 0.59 -14.99
CA ALA A 600 -20.63 1.28 -16.21
C ALA A 600 -20.33 2.77 -15.95
N ASP A 601 -19.55 3.38 -16.85
CA ASP A 601 -19.21 4.82 -16.80
C ASP A 601 -18.54 5.26 -15.49
N CYS A 602 -17.94 4.31 -14.77
CA CYS A 602 -17.27 4.57 -13.50
C CYS A 602 -15.79 4.96 -13.71
N PHE A 603 -15.25 5.71 -12.77
CA PHE A 603 -13.82 5.96 -12.65
C PHE A 603 -13.33 5.46 -11.30
N LEU A 604 -12.28 4.65 -11.28
CA LEU A 604 -11.65 4.18 -10.05
C LEU A 604 -10.24 4.75 -9.98
N GLY A 605 -9.99 5.59 -8.98
CA GLY A 605 -8.69 6.15 -8.66
C GLY A 605 -7.75 5.11 -8.04
N ASN A 606 -6.71 5.59 -7.35
CA ASN A 606 -5.63 4.71 -6.94
C ASN A 606 -5.92 3.99 -5.60
N ARG A 607 -5.44 2.75 -5.45
CA ARG A 607 -5.49 1.96 -4.21
C ARG A 607 -6.90 1.74 -3.68
N ILE A 608 -7.74 1.12 -4.49
CA ILE A 608 -9.13 0.80 -4.15
C ILE A 608 -9.26 -0.68 -3.79
N ALA A 609 -9.75 -0.97 -2.58
CA ALA A 609 -10.31 -2.26 -2.22
C ALA A 609 -11.78 -2.30 -2.65
N TYR A 610 -12.12 -3.08 -3.68
CA TYR A 610 -13.48 -3.18 -4.21
C TYR A 610 -14.16 -4.49 -3.78
N PRO A 611 -15.02 -4.47 -2.75
CA PRO A 611 -15.72 -5.65 -2.23
C PRO A 611 -16.83 -6.16 -3.15
N SER A 612 -17.11 -7.46 -3.08
CA SER A 612 -18.26 -8.11 -3.76
C SER A 612 -19.61 -7.49 -3.36
N ARG A 613 -19.71 -6.97 -2.14
CA ARG A 613 -20.89 -6.28 -1.60
C ARG A 613 -20.91 -4.77 -1.82
N ALA A 614 -20.04 -4.24 -2.68
CA ALA A 614 -19.96 -2.80 -2.95
C ALA A 614 -21.34 -2.21 -3.25
N ARG A 615 -21.67 -1.09 -2.61
CA ARG A 615 -22.91 -0.33 -2.80
C ARG A 615 -22.68 0.85 -3.77
N THR A 616 -22.16 0.52 -4.94
CA THR A 616 -21.90 1.46 -6.04
C THR A 616 -22.49 0.89 -7.33
N GLY A 617 -23.30 1.68 -8.03
CA GLY A 617 -23.86 1.33 -9.33
C GLY A 617 -23.12 2.05 -10.45
N ASP A 618 -23.86 2.59 -11.42
CA ASP A 618 -23.27 3.23 -12.60
C ASP A 618 -22.84 4.68 -12.35
N ASN A 619 -21.93 5.15 -13.21
CA ASN A 619 -21.43 6.51 -13.26
C ASN A 619 -20.89 7.03 -11.91
N CYS A 620 -20.10 6.21 -11.21
CA CYS A 620 -19.46 6.59 -9.94
C CYS A 620 -17.99 6.97 -10.13
N LEU A 621 -17.53 8.01 -9.43
CA LEU A 621 -16.09 8.32 -9.29
C LEU A 621 -15.61 7.86 -7.91
N LEU A 622 -14.76 6.84 -7.85
CA LEU A 622 -14.14 6.36 -6.61
C LEU A 622 -12.75 6.97 -6.48
N ALA A 623 -12.61 7.99 -5.63
CA ALA A 623 -11.35 8.72 -5.49
C ALA A 623 -10.24 7.88 -4.84
N THR A 624 -8.99 8.28 -5.01
CA THR A 624 -7.82 7.60 -4.42
C THR A 624 -8.02 7.30 -2.93
N LYS A 625 -7.74 6.05 -2.52
CA LYS A 625 -7.92 5.52 -1.16
C LYS A 625 -9.35 5.61 -0.58
N VAL A 626 -10.39 5.77 -1.41
CA VAL A 626 -11.76 5.76 -0.88
C VAL A 626 -12.10 4.39 -0.28
N MET A 627 -12.78 4.39 0.87
CA MET A 627 -13.39 3.20 1.43
C MET A 627 -14.72 2.93 0.71
N VAL A 628 -14.76 1.92 -0.16
CA VAL A 628 -15.99 1.56 -0.89
C VAL A 628 -17.07 1.08 0.09
N PRO A 629 -18.26 1.72 0.13
CA PRO A 629 -19.35 1.30 1.01
C PRO A 629 -19.82 -0.12 0.70
N VAL A 630 -20.15 -0.90 1.74
CA VAL A 630 -20.65 -2.29 1.62
C VAL A 630 -22.09 -2.46 2.13
N ASP A 631 -22.65 -1.38 2.68
CA ASP A 631 -24.00 -1.27 3.20
C ASP A 631 -24.59 0.11 2.88
N GLY A 632 -25.85 0.31 3.27
CA GLY A 632 -26.62 1.48 2.87
C GLY A 632 -27.09 1.44 1.41
N GLU A 633 -27.51 2.60 0.91
CA GLU A 633 -28.03 2.79 -0.43
C GLU A 633 -26.94 2.62 -1.50
N VAL A 634 -27.33 2.06 -2.65
CA VAL A 634 -26.47 2.01 -3.83
C VAL A 634 -26.25 3.43 -4.34
N ARG A 635 -24.99 3.84 -4.43
CA ARG A 635 -24.59 5.15 -4.94
C ARG A 635 -24.46 5.10 -6.45
N GLU A 636 -25.06 6.05 -7.16
CA GLU A 636 -24.99 6.21 -8.62
C GLU A 636 -24.87 7.68 -8.98
N GLY A 637 -24.13 8.00 -10.05
CA GLY A 637 -23.99 9.38 -10.53
C GLY A 637 -23.26 10.32 -9.57
N VAL A 638 -22.48 9.80 -8.62
CA VAL A 638 -21.77 10.56 -7.58
C VAL A 638 -20.29 10.23 -7.54
N GLY A 639 -19.47 11.14 -7.03
CA GLY A 639 -18.13 10.82 -6.59
C GLY A 639 -18.10 10.41 -5.11
N LEU A 640 -17.15 9.57 -4.72
CA LEU A 640 -16.91 9.14 -3.35
C LEU A 640 -15.43 9.35 -2.99
N LEU A 641 -15.19 9.97 -1.84
CA LEU A 641 -13.86 10.25 -1.29
C LEU A 641 -13.81 9.94 0.20
N GLY A 642 -12.64 9.52 0.68
CA GLY A 642 -12.34 9.41 2.10
C GLY A 642 -12.58 8.02 2.70
N SER A 643 -12.21 7.90 3.97
CA SER A 643 -12.45 6.73 4.80
C SER A 643 -12.85 7.20 6.20
N PRO A 644 -14.14 7.15 6.57
CA PRO A 644 -15.27 6.67 5.77
C PRO A 644 -15.58 7.54 4.55
N ALA A 645 -16.22 6.94 3.54
CA ALA A 645 -16.53 7.64 2.31
C ALA A 645 -17.66 8.66 2.49
N PHE A 646 -17.50 9.84 1.90
CA PHE A 646 -18.54 10.84 1.71
C PHE A 646 -18.67 11.21 0.24
N ALA A 647 -19.83 11.75 -0.14
CA ALA A 647 -20.11 12.12 -1.52
C ALA A 647 -19.35 13.40 -1.90
N ILE A 648 -18.81 13.40 -3.11
CA ILE A 648 -18.25 14.56 -3.80
C ILE A 648 -18.89 14.68 -5.19
N PRO A 649 -18.79 15.83 -5.87
CA PRO A 649 -19.25 15.96 -7.25
C PRO A 649 -18.67 14.88 -8.16
N ARG A 650 -19.48 14.30 -9.05
CA ARG A 650 -19.07 13.23 -9.98
C ARG A 650 -18.03 13.72 -10.99
N THR A 651 -18.17 14.93 -11.48
CA THR A 651 -17.27 15.54 -12.46
C THR A 651 -17.23 17.03 -12.20
N VAL A 652 -16.05 17.65 -12.37
CA VAL A 652 -15.89 19.11 -12.32
C VAL A 652 -15.76 19.63 -13.75
N MET A 653 -16.40 20.77 -14.08
CA MET A 653 -16.48 21.30 -15.45
C MET A 653 -15.13 21.39 -16.18
N ARG A 654 -14.05 21.73 -15.45
CA ARG A 654 -12.71 21.90 -16.02
C ARG A 654 -12.05 20.61 -16.49
N ASP A 655 -12.41 19.45 -15.91
CA ASP A 655 -11.91 18.15 -16.36
C ASP A 655 -12.63 17.67 -17.63
N THR A 656 -13.84 18.18 -17.85
CA THR A 656 -14.62 17.90 -19.07
C THR A 656 -13.98 18.54 -20.31
N GLU A 657 -13.31 19.69 -20.17
CA GLU A 657 -12.60 20.37 -21.26
C GLU A 657 -11.41 19.55 -21.80
N LEU A 658 -10.72 18.80 -20.93
CA LEU A 658 -9.60 17.93 -21.30
C LEU A 658 -10.06 16.61 -21.95
N ASN A 659 -11.37 16.35 -21.94
CA ASN A 659 -12.01 15.18 -22.51
C ASN A 659 -12.70 15.43 -23.87
N HIS A 660 -12.41 16.57 -24.53
CA HIS A 660 -12.99 16.93 -25.84
C HIS A 660 -12.80 15.87 -26.94
N VAL A 661 -11.84 14.93 -26.78
CA VAL A 661 -11.52 13.86 -27.73
C VAL A 661 -12.30 12.55 -27.46
N ALA A 662 -13.17 12.51 -26.45
CA ALA A 662 -13.80 11.27 -25.96
C ALA A 662 -14.91 10.67 -26.85
N SER A 663 -15.18 11.22 -28.05
CA SER A 663 -16.20 10.67 -28.95
C SER A 663 -15.88 10.81 -30.43
N GLY A 664 -16.54 9.98 -31.26
CA GLY A 664 -16.49 10.07 -32.72
C GLY A 664 -15.26 9.46 -33.40
N SER A 665 -15.02 9.90 -34.64
CA SER A 665 -13.93 9.40 -35.49
C SER A 665 -12.54 9.78 -34.98
N GLU A 666 -12.42 10.92 -34.28
CA GLU A 666 -11.14 11.38 -33.71
C GLU A 666 -10.66 10.44 -32.60
N LEU A 667 -11.55 9.97 -31.72
CA LEU A 667 -11.21 8.97 -30.71
C LEU A 667 -10.62 7.70 -31.35
N SER A 668 -11.25 7.21 -32.42
CA SER A 668 -10.77 6.01 -33.14
C SER A 668 -9.37 6.23 -33.72
N HIS A 669 -9.11 7.42 -34.30
CA HIS A 669 -7.80 7.79 -34.82
C HIS A 669 -6.74 7.85 -33.71
N ARG A 670 -7.05 8.51 -32.58
CA ARG A 670 -6.17 8.63 -31.41
C ARG A 670 -5.88 7.30 -30.76
N LEU A 671 -6.88 6.43 -30.62
CA LEU A 671 -6.71 5.07 -30.11
C LEU A 671 -5.79 4.24 -31.01
N ALA A 672 -5.94 4.34 -32.33
CA ALA A 672 -5.03 3.67 -33.26
C ALA A 672 -3.58 4.17 -33.13
N ALA A 673 -3.39 5.48 -32.98
CA ALA A 673 -2.07 6.07 -32.73
C ALA A 673 -1.49 5.63 -31.37
N LYS A 674 -2.32 5.66 -30.30
CA LYS A 674 -1.94 5.18 -28.97
C LYS A 674 -1.56 3.71 -28.98
N ASN A 675 -2.32 2.86 -29.66
CA ASN A 675 -2.02 1.43 -29.78
C ASN A 675 -0.69 1.16 -30.48
N ARG A 676 -0.36 1.94 -31.53
CA ARG A 676 0.97 1.88 -32.15
C ARG A 676 2.08 2.27 -31.18
N HIS A 677 1.90 3.37 -30.43
CA HIS A 677 2.85 3.78 -29.39
C HIS A 677 3.00 2.72 -28.30
N ASN A 678 1.91 2.11 -27.87
CA ASN A 678 1.89 1.07 -26.84
C ASN A 678 2.56 -0.22 -27.30
N ALA A 679 2.38 -0.62 -28.57
CA ALA A 679 3.10 -1.76 -29.16
C ALA A 679 4.63 -1.52 -29.16
N VAL A 680 5.07 -0.32 -29.54
CA VAL A 680 6.49 0.07 -29.48
C VAL A 680 6.98 0.06 -28.03
N THR A 681 6.21 0.63 -27.11
CA THR A 681 6.54 0.64 -25.67
C THR A 681 6.64 -0.78 -25.09
N ALA A 682 5.74 -1.69 -25.46
CA ALA A 682 5.82 -3.10 -25.05
C ALA A 682 7.04 -3.81 -25.64
N ALA A 683 7.38 -3.55 -26.90
CA ALA A 683 8.59 -4.10 -27.52
C ALA A 683 9.87 -3.59 -26.83
N ILE A 684 9.94 -2.28 -26.53
CA ILE A 684 11.05 -1.69 -25.78
C ILE A 684 11.13 -2.27 -24.37
N TYR A 685 10.00 -2.46 -23.68
CA TYR A 685 9.95 -3.09 -22.37
C TYR A 685 10.50 -4.52 -22.42
N LEU A 686 10.02 -5.36 -23.35
CA LEU A 686 10.50 -6.73 -23.49
C LEU A 686 11.99 -6.78 -23.85
N LEU A 687 12.45 -5.93 -24.76
CA LEU A 687 13.85 -5.80 -25.13
C LEU A 687 14.71 -5.39 -23.93
N ALA A 688 14.29 -4.40 -23.16
CA ALA A 688 15.02 -3.95 -21.97
C ALA A 688 15.07 -5.02 -20.87
N ARG A 689 13.99 -5.78 -20.67
CA ARG A 689 14.00 -6.91 -19.71
C ARG A 689 14.88 -8.06 -20.21
N TRP A 690 14.85 -8.36 -21.50
CA TRP A 690 15.72 -9.39 -22.08
C TRP A 690 17.20 -8.99 -22.04
N ILE A 691 17.57 -7.75 -22.36
CA ILE A 691 18.97 -7.27 -22.24
C ILE A 691 19.47 -7.40 -20.80
N HIS A 692 18.63 -7.12 -19.80
CA HIS A 692 18.98 -7.34 -18.40
C HIS A 692 19.25 -8.82 -18.13
N VAL A 693 18.35 -9.73 -18.55
CA VAL A 693 18.54 -11.17 -18.39
C VAL A 693 19.81 -11.65 -19.12
N PHE A 694 20.06 -11.17 -20.34
CA PHE A 694 21.27 -11.46 -21.11
C PHE A 694 22.54 -11.05 -20.35
N ALA A 695 22.58 -9.84 -19.78
CA ALA A 695 23.71 -9.39 -19.00
C ALA A 695 23.90 -10.21 -17.71
N VAL A 696 22.82 -10.58 -17.02
CA VAL A 696 22.90 -11.49 -15.85
C VAL A 696 23.39 -12.88 -16.25
N THR A 697 22.94 -13.40 -17.39
CA THR A 697 23.44 -14.66 -17.96
C THR A 697 24.93 -14.57 -18.28
N LEU A 698 25.40 -13.46 -18.86
CA LEU A 698 26.83 -13.21 -19.11
C LEU A 698 27.63 -13.19 -17.81
N ILE A 699 27.15 -12.50 -16.78
CA ILE A 699 27.79 -12.47 -15.45
C ILE A 699 27.86 -13.87 -14.85
N ALA A 700 26.77 -14.64 -14.93
CA ALA A 700 26.72 -16.02 -14.43
C ALA A 700 27.68 -16.96 -15.20
N MET A 701 27.74 -16.86 -16.52
CA MET A 701 28.67 -17.62 -17.35
C MET A 701 30.13 -17.23 -17.08
N GLY A 702 30.41 -15.93 -16.88
CA GLY A 702 31.73 -15.44 -16.47
C GLY A 702 32.14 -15.95 -15.09
N ALA A 703 31.19 -16.01 -14.14
CA ALA A 703 31.42 -16.59 -12.82
C ALA A 703 31.78 -18.08 -12.92
N ASN A 704 31.07 -18.84 -13.76
CA ASN A 704 31.36 -20.23 -14.02
C ASN A 704 32.76 -20.42 -14.64
N ALA A 705 33.15 -19.57 -15.58
CA ALA A 705 34.48 -19.62 -16.21
C ALA A 705 35.63 -19.29 -15.22
N LEU A 706 35.38 -18.41 -14.25
CA LEU A 706 36.34 -18.04 -13.20
C LEU A 706 36.34 -19.01 -12.01
N TYR A 707 35.32 -19.84 -11.87
CA TYR A 707 35.16 -20.77 -10.75
C TYR A 707 36.37 -21.70 -10.54
N PRO A 708 37.01 -22.28 -11.56
CA PRO A 708 38.19 -23.13 -11.35
C PRO A 708 39.37 -22.41 -10.70
N SER A 709 39.51 -21.10 -10.91
CA SER A 709 40.62 -20.30 -10.37
C SER A 709 40.29 -19.63 -9.03
N PHE A 710 39.04 -19.20 -8.85
CA PHE A 710 38.63 -18.36 -7.71
C PHE A 710 37.60 -19.03 -6.78
N GLY A 711 37.10 -20.22 -7.14
CA GLY A 711 36.11 -20.97 -6.39
C GLY A 711 34.86 -20.15 -6.07
N VAL A 712 34.36 -20.31 -4.83
CA VAL A 712 33.16 -19.64 -4.31
C VAL A 712 33.20 -18.11 -4.45
N SER A 713 34.39 -17.51 -4.37
CA SER A 713 34.57 -16.06 -4.52
C SER A 713 34.09 -15.56 -5.89
N ALA A 714 34.19 -16.36 -6.96
CA ALA A 714 33.66 -16.00 -8.27
C ALA A 714 32.12 -15.84 -8.25
N ILE A 715 31.41 -16.77 -7.59
CA ILE A 715 29.95 -16.75 -7.47
C ILE A 715 29.50 -15.60 -6.57
N ALA A 716 30.19 -15.39 -5.44
CA ALA A 716 29.91 -14.28 -4.54
C ALA A 716 30.08 -12.92 -5.24
N LEU A 717 31.19 -12.75 -5.98
CA LEU A 717 31.44 -11.56 -6.78
C LEU A 717 30.36 -11.36 -7.85
N ALA A 718 29.95 -12.43 -8.54
CA ALA A 718 28.88 -12.38 -9.53
C ALA A 718 27.54 -11.92 -8.93
N GLY A 719 27.20 -12.33 -7.71
CA GLY A 719 26.02 -11.85 -6.99
C GLY A 719 26.08 -10.33 -6.71
N VAL A 720 27.23 -9.84 -6.22
CA VAL A 720 27.46 -8.41 -5.97
C VAL A 720 27.40 -7.61 -7.27
N VAL A 721 28.08 -8.06 -8.31
CA VAL A 721 28.10 -7.42 -9.64
C VAL A 721 26.70 -7.43 -10.25
N THR A 722 25.93 -8.50 -10.09
CA THR A 722 24.54 -8.58 -10.58
C THR A 722 23.65 -7.55 -9.91
N LEU A 723 23.75 -7.38 -8.59
CA LEU A 723 22.98 -6.35 -7.87
C LEU A 723 23.37 -4.94 -8.33
N ALA A 724 24.68 -4.65 -8.37
CA ALA A 724 25.19 -3.35 -8.80
C ALA A 724 24.79 -3.03 -10.25
N PHE A 725 24.94 -4.00 -11.16
CA PHE A 725 24.50 -3.90 -12.54
C PHE A 725 22.99 -3.66 -12.62
N THR A 726 22.17 -4.41 -11.88
CA THR A 726 20.72 -4.26 -11.88
C THR A 726 20.29 -2.85 -11.47
N VAL A 727 20.89 -2.31 -10.40
CA VAL A 727 20.63 -0.94 -9.94
C VAL A 727 21.00 0.09 -11.01
N CYS A 728 22.22 0.01 -11.54
CA CYS A 728 22.70 0.95 -12.56
C CYS A 728 21.91 0.84 -13.86
N TYR A 729 21.59 -0.37 -14.28
CA TYR A 729 20.85 -0.67 -15.51
C TYR A 729 19.45 -0.09 -15.46
N PHE A 730 18.66 -0.39 -14.41
CA PHE A 730 17.29 0.12 -14.35
C PHE A 730 17.22 1.61 -14.07
N ALA A 731 18.18 2.18 -13.33
CA ALA A 731 18.29 3.62 -13.24
C ALA A 731 18.61 4.25 -14.60
N LEU A 732 19.52 3.66 -15.38
CA LEU A 732 19.83 4.12 -16.74
C LEU A 732 18.62 4.03 -17.66
N ILE A 733 17.92 2.89 -17.69
CA ILE A 733 16.74 2.67 -18.53
C ILE A 733 15.63 3.68 -18.20
N GLU A 734 15.38 3.91 -16.91
CA GLU A 734 14.40 4.87 -16.47
C GLU A 734 14.79 6.30 -16.90
N ARG A 735 16.03 6.72 -16.65
CA ARG A 735 16.54 8.05 -17.06
C ARG A 735 16.54 8.21 -18.59
N ALA A 736 16.88 7.16 -19.33
CA ALA A 736 16.85 7.16 -20.79
C ALA A 736 15.41 7.32 -21.32
N SER A 737 14.41 6.75 -20.64
CA SER A 737 13.00 6.87 -21.04
C SER A 737 12.49 8.32 -20.99
N THR A 738 13.09 9.18 -20.17
CA THR A 738 12.81 10.62 -20.10
C THR A 738 13.84 11.48 -20.85
N GLY A 739 14.74 10.86 -21.62
CA GLY A 739 15.84 11.57 -22.29
C GLY A 739 16.78 12.29 -21.32
N PHE A 740 16.94 11.74 -20.10
CA PHE A 740 17.71 12.28 -18.98
C PHE A 740 17.22 13.64 -18.47
N LYS A 741 16.03 14.08 -18.87
CA LYS A 741 15.41 15.31 -18.39
C LYS A 741 14.60 15.05 -17.13
N ALA A 742 14.45 16.08 -16.31
CA ALA A 742 13.45 16.06 -15.25
C ALA A 742 12.07 16.09 -15.90
N GLN A 743 11.11 15.39 -15.30
CA GLN A 743 9.71 15.49 -15.70
C GLN A 743 9.20 16.92 -15.41
N GLU A 744 8.35 17.39 -16.32
CA GLU A 744 7.64 18.66 -16.18
C GLU A 744 6.24 18.39 -15.64
N SER A 745 5.63 19.39 -15.03
CA SER A 745 4.23 19.34 -14.63
C SER A 745 3.37 19.26 -15.90
N LEU A 746 2.45 18.30 -15.94
CA LEU A 746 1.58 18.05 -17.10
C LEU A 746 0.14 18.29 -16.71
N ASN A 747 -0.62 18.82 -17.66
CA ASN A 747 -2.07 18.91 -17.61
C ASN A 747 -2.57 18.64 -19.03
N CYS A 748 -2.93 17.39 -19.33
CA CYS A 748 -3.21 16.94 -20.69
C CYS A 748 -4.23 15.80 -20.70
N SER A 749 -4.82 15.53 -21.86
CA SER A 749 -5.67 14.36 -22.06
C SER A 749 -4.86 13.05 -22.13
N ILE A 750 -5.46 11.93 -21.71
CA ILE A 750 -4.87 10.59 -21.89
C ILE A 750 -4.71 10.17 -23.36
N TYR A 751 -5.30 10.93 -24.28
CA TYR A 751 -5.21 10.75 -25.72
C TYR A 751 -4.07 11.55 -26.37
N GLU A 752 -3.27 12.25 -25.58
CA GLU A 752 -2.14 13.03 -26.08
C GLU A 752 -0.80 12.28 -25.97
N PRO A 753 0.13 12.50 -26.93
CA PRO A 753 1.46 11.88 -26.89
C PRO A 753 2.31 12.24 -25.66
N SER A 754 2.04 13.38 -25.02
CA SER A 754 2.67 13.79 -23.75
C SER A 754 2.40 12.76 -22.65
N PHE A 755 1.13 12.36 -22.47
CA PHE A 755 0.72 11.32 -21.54
C PHE A 755 1.28 9.96 -21.92
N TRP A 756 1.26 9.58 -23.21
CA TRP A 756 1.77 8.25 -23.61
C TRP A 756 3.26 8.08 -23.33
N ARG A 757 4.05 9.17 -23.41
CA ARG A 757 5.46 9.15 -22.98
C ARG A 757 5.59 8.95 -21.48
N HIS A 758 4.66 9.48 -20.70
CA HIS A 758 4.58 9.31 -19.26
C HIS A 758 4.22 7.85 -18.89
N GLU A 759 3.24 7.24 -19.56
CA GLU A 759 2.93 5.80 -19.41
C GLU A 759 4.13 4.92 -19.76
N ARG A 760 4.87 5.26 -20.82
CA ARG A 760 6.13 4.56 -21.15
C ARG A 760 7.14 4.67 -20.01
N PHE A 761 7.32 5.85 -19.42
CA PHE A 761 8.21 6.03 -18.28
C PHE A 761 7.83 5.10 -17.12
N TRP A 762 6.55 5.04 -16.72
CA TRP A 762 6.10 4.14 -15.67
C TRP A 762 6.36 2.68 -16.01
N LYS A 763 6.08 2.25 -17.24
CA LYS A 763 6.31 0.86 -17.66
C LYS A 763 7.81 0.48 -17.66
N MET A 764 8.68 1.44 -17.96
CA MET A 764 10.13 1.23 -17.93
C MET A 764 10.72 1.28 -16.53
N ALA A 765 10.02 1.89 -15.56
CA ALA A 765 10.44 1.91 -14.17
C ALA A 765 10.44 0.49 -13.59
N ALA A 766 11.54 0.11 -12.95
CA ALA A 766 11.62 -1.12 -12.17
C ALA A 766 11.95 -0.74 -10.73
N VAL A 767 11.03 -0.99 -9.78
CA VAL A 767 11.23 -0.59 -8.38
C VAL A 767 11.38 -1.74 -7.41
N ASP A 768 11.04 -2.97 -7.82
CA ASP A 768 11.01 -4.10 -6.89
C ASP A 768 12.40 -4.39 -6.29
N TYR A 769 13.50 -4.14 -7.03
CA TYR A 769 14.86 -4.28 -6.49
C TYR A 769 15.21 -3.23 -5.43
N ALA A 770 14.52 -2.08 -5.42
CA ALA A 770 14.81 -1.03 -4.46
C ALA A 770 14.47 -1.46 -3.02
N GLN A 771 13.58 -2.45 -2.84
CA GLN A 771 13.20 -2.98 -1.53
C GLN A 771 14.36 -3.66 -0.78
N PHE A 772 15.39 -4.13 -1.50
CA PHE A 772 16.61 -4.68 -0.87
C PHE A 772 17.39 -3.64 -0.06
N PHE A 773 17.14 -2.35 -0.30
CA PHE A 773 17.84 -1.25 0.35
C PHE A 773 17.01 -0.60 1.48
N ASP A 774 15.81 -1.10 1.78
CA ASP A 774 14.93 -0.50 2.79
C ASP A 774 15.62 -0.40 4.16
N GLY A 775 15.65 0.81 4.72
CA GLY A 775 16.34 1.14 5.96
C GLY A 775 17.87 1.27 5.84
N THR A 776 18.42 1.41 4.63
CA THR A 776 19.87 1.60 4.44
C THR A 776 20.19 2.97 3.84
N PRO A 777 21.40 3.52 4.08
CA PRO A 777 21.88 4.70 3.38
C PRO A 777 21.89 4.57 1.85
N PHE A 778 22.06 3.35 1.33
CA PHE A 778 22.14 3.07 -0.09
C PHE A 778 20.82 3.34 -0.82
N LYS A 779 19.67 3.23 -0.14
CA LYS A 779 18.36 3.56 -0.71
C LYS A 779 18.32 4.99 -1.26
N ASN A 780 18.87 5.94 -0.49
CA ASN A 780 18.93 7.34 -0.89
C ASN A 780 19.86 7.56 -2.10
N VAL A 781 20.91 6.75 -2.24
CA VAL A 781 21.79 6.79 -3.42
C VAL A 781 21.03 6.31 -4.65
N VAL A 782 20.29 5.21 -4.53
CA VAL A 782 19.45 4.67 -5.60
C VAL A 782 18.39 5.71 -6.04
N TRP A 783 17.72 6.38 -5.09
CA TRP A 783 16.76 7.43 -5.43
C TRP A 783 17.39 8.63 -6.16
N ARG A 784 18.57 9.09 -5.71
CA ARG A 784 19.29 10.17 -6.39
C ARG A 784 19.77 9.78 -7.78
N LEU A 785 20.20 8.52 -7.97
CA LEU A 785 20.60 8.00 -9.28
C LEU A 785 19.43 8.04 -10.28
N MET A 786 18.20 7.81 -9.81
CA MET A 786 16.98 7.91 -10.62
C MET A 786 16.43 9.35 -10.72
N GLY A 787 17.11 10.32 -10.10
CA GLY A 787 16.84 11.75 -10.26
C GLY A 787 15.94 12.39 -9.20
N ALA A 788 15.60 11.68 -8.12
CA ALA A 788 14.93 12.29 -6.98
C ALA A 788 15.87 13.22 -6.19
N ARG A 789 15.33 14.32 -5.66
CA ARG A 789 16.10 15.26 -4.82
C ARG A 789 15.93 14.88 -3.35
N ILE A 790 16.86 14.09 -2.83
CA ILE A 790 16.81 13.55 -1.46
C ILE A 790 17.88 14.18 -0.58
N GLY A 791 17.48 14.72 0.58
CA GLY A 791 18.35 15.30 1.61
C GLY A 791 19.22 14.29 2.36
N LYS A 792 20.03 14.79 3.29
CA LYS A 792 20.99 14.01 4.07
C LYS A 792 20.28 13.17 5.13
N ARG A 793 20.77 11.95 5.35
CA ARG A 793 20.31 11.03 6.42
C ARG A 793 18.81 10.75 6.46
N VAL A 794 18.13 10.88 5.31
CA VAL A 794 16.74 10.44 5.16
C VAL A 794 16.66 8.94 5.48
N PHE A 795 15.73 8.58 6.34
CA PHE A 795 15.39 7.20 6.63
C PHE A 795 14.21 6.81 5.74
N ASP A 796 14.40 5.77 4.93
CA ASP A 796 13.35 5.23 4.05
C ASP A 796 13.21 3.73 4.28
N ASP A 797 12.07 3.29 4.79
CA ASP A 797 11.74 1.90 5.10
C ASP A 797 10.76 1.25 4.10
N GLY A 798 10.69 1.79 2.88
CA GLY A 798 9.88 1.24 1.79
C GLY A 798 8.87 2.23 1.23
N CYS A 799 9.27 3.48 1.08
CA CYS A 799 8.50 4.51 0.38
C CYS A 799 8.53 4.28 -1.14
N PHE A 800 7.42 4.57 -1.80
CA PHE A 800 7.27 4.45 -3.24
C PHE A 800 7.08 5.82 -3.93
N PHE A 801 7.89 6.09 -4.96
CA PHE A 801 7.87 7.33 -5.75
C PHE A 801 7.63 7.01 -7.23
N PRO A 802 6.41 7.14 -7.77
CA PRO A 802 6.17 7.00 -9.20
C PRO A 802 7.01 8.02 -10.03
N GLU A 803 6.86 9.32 -9.81
CA GLU A 803 7.58 10.38 -10.54
C GLU A 803 8.77 10.94 -9.74
N ARG A 804 9.85 10.17 -9.65
CA ARG A 804 11.02 10.53 -8.82
C ARG A 804 11.53 11.96 -9.04
N THR A 805 11.59 12.43 -10.28
CA THR A 805 12.14 13.77 -10.61
C THR A 805 11.24 14.95 -10.21
N LEU A 806 9.98 14.67 -9.82
CA LEU A 806 9.03 15.65 -9.27
C LEU A 806 9.08 15.72 -7.75
N VAL A 807 9.78 14.80 -7.08
CA VAL A 807 9.87 14.72 -5.62
C VAL A 807 11.11 15.44 -5.09
N THR A 808 10.91 16.29 -4.08
CA THR A 808 11.98 16.89 -3.26
C THR A 808 11.76 16.57 -1.78
N ILE A 809 12.76 15.99 -1.13
CA ILE A 809 12.73 15.59 0.30
C ILE A 809 13.91 16.23 1.02
N GLY A 810 13.64 16.89 2.14
CA GLY A 810 14.62 17.54 3.00
C GLY A 810 15.52 16.58 3.78
N ASP A 811 16.38 17.16 4.61
CA ASP A 811 17.29 16.41 5.48
C ASP A 811 16.52 15.71 6.62
N ASP A 812 17.01 14.55 7.05
CA ASP A 812 16.55 13.81 8.24
C ASP A 812 15.04 13.47 8.26
N CYS A 813 14.40 13.42 7.09
CA CYS A 813 13.04 12.91 6.96
C CYS A 813 12.95 11.41 7.29
N THR A 814 11.80 10.99 7.78
CA THR A 814 11.47 9.59 8.08
C THR A 814 10.29 9.15 7.22
N LEU A 815 10.53 8.20 6.31
CA LEU A 815 9.53 7.63 5.40
C LEU A 815 9.26 6.18 5.83
N ASN A 816 8.10 5.94 6.44
CA ASN A 816 7.74 4.62 6.95
C ASN A 816 7.39 3.62 5.84
N ALA A 817 7.34 2.35 6.22
CA ALA A 817 6.90 1.27 5.34
C ALA A 817 5.49 1.53 4.77
N GLY A 818 5.32 1.26 3.48
CA GLY A 818 4.04 1.39 2.77
C GLY A 818 3.65 2.84 2.43
N THR A 819 4.52 3.82 2.70
CA THR A 819 4.26 5.22 2.33
C THR A 819 4.39 5.42 0.81
N VAL A 820 3.63 6.38 0.29
CA VAL A 820 3.63 6.73 -1.14
C VAL A 820 3.71 8.24 -1.29
N ILE A 821 4.55 8.70 -2.21
CA ILE A 821 4.53 10.08 -2.71
C ILE A 821 4.21 10.01 -4.20
N GLN A 822 2.98 10.32 -4.57
CA GLN A 822 2.48 10.29 -5.94
C GLN A 822 2.29 11.72 -6.45
N CYS A 823 3.07 12.08 -7.48
CA CYS A 823 3.09 13.44 -8.05
C CYS A 823 2.18 13.57 -9.28
N HIS A 824 1.18 12.70 -9.41
CA HIS A 824 0.14 12.77 -10.43
C HIS A 824 -1.24 12.39 -9.92
N SER A 825 -2.27 12.75 -10.70
CA SER A 825 -3.60 12.16 -10.68
C SER A 825 -4.08 11.95 -12.11
N GLN A 826 -4.87 10.90 -12.31
CA GLN A 826 -5.62 10.64 -13.52
C GLN A 826 -7.09 10.62 -13.11
N GLU A 827 -7.93 11.42 -13.73
CA GLU A 827 -9.36 11.57 -13.39
C GLU A 827 -10.14 11.66 -14.71
N ASP A 828 -11.00 10.67 -14.99
CA ASP A 828 -11.88 10.62 -16.18
C ASP A 828 -11.21 10.85 -17.55
N GLY A 829 -9.91 10.65 -17.71
CA GLY A 829 -9.21 10.90 -18.98
C GLY A 829 -8.44 12.22 -19.04
N ALA A 830 -8.50 13.02 -17.98
CA ALA A 830 -7.53 14.06 -17.69
C ALA A 830 -6.36 13.50 -16.89
N PHE A 831 -5.14 13.88 -17.25
CA PHE A 831 -3.93 13.59 -16.50
C PHE A 831 -3.30 14.89 -16.01
N LYS A 832 -3.08 14.98 -14.69
CA LYS A 832 -2.48 16.14 -14.02
C LYS A 832 -1.28 15.68 -13.19
N SER A 833 -0.15 16.36 -13.30
CA SER A 833 1.02 16.09 -12.46
C SER A 833 1.68 17.37 -12.02
N ASP A 834 2.17 17.41 -10.79
CA ASP A 834 2.92 18.55 -10.25
C ASP A 834 3.92 18.13 -9.17
N ARG A 835 4.87 19.00 -8.87
CA ARG A 835 5.95 18.75 -7.90
C ARG A 835 5.42 18.63 -6.47
N THR A 836 6.04 17.73 -5.72
CA THR A 836 5.80 17.58 -4.28
C THR A 836 7.09 17.87 -3.51
N THR A 837 6.99 18.73 -2.50
CA THR A 837 8.12 19.13 -1.65
C THR A 837 7.85 18.77 -0.20
N ILE A 838 8.78 18.05 0.42
CA ILE A 838 8.76 17.68 1.84
C ILE A 838 9.96 18.33 2.53
N GLY A 839 9.69 19.21 3.51
CA GLY A 839 10.68 19.90 4.32
C GLY A 839 11.53 18.97 5.20
N ALA A 840 12.56 19.52 5.84
CA ALA A 840 13.48 18.76 6.67
C ALA A 840 12.80 18.24 7.96
N GLY A 841 13.20 17.06 8.42
CA GLY A 841 12.71 16.44 9.65
C GLY A 841 11.24 16.01 9.62
N CYS A 842 10.61 15.93 8.44
CA CYS A 842 9.25 15.44 8.34
C CYS A 842 9.16 13.92 8.54
N THR A 843 8.05 13.46 9.13
CA THR A 843 7.71 12.05 9.27
C THR A 843 6.44 11.72 8.48
N LEU A 844 6.53 10.75 7.56
CA LEU A 844 5.36 10.13 6.93
C LEU A 844 5.03 8.83 7.67
N GLY A 845 3.87 8.76 8.33
CA GLY A 845 3.42 7.60 9.08
C GLY A 845 3.22 6.34 8.22
N VAL A 846 3.14 5.18 8.85
CA VAL A 846 2.98 3.88 8.16
C VAL A 846 1.78 3.94 7.20
N GLY A 847 1.99 3.58 5.93
CA GLY A 847 0.91 3.60 4.93
C GLY A 847 0.42 4.98 4.47
N ALA A 848 1.02 6.08 4.93
CA ALA A 848 0.60 7.43 4.54
C ALA A 848 0.82 7.70 3.04
N PHE A 849 -0.07 8.49 2.45
CA PHE A 849 -0.09 8.80 1.03
C PHE A 849 -0.08 10.32 0.82
N VAL A 850 0.94 10.81 0.12
CA VAL A 850 1.10 12.23 -0.24
C VAL A 850 0.83 12.40 -1.72
N HIS A 851 -0.14 13.26 -2.06
CA HIS A 851 -0.54 13.51 -3.43
C HIS A 851 0.29 14.63 -4.10
N TYR A 852 -0.08 15.00 -5.34
CA TYR A 852 0.70 15.93 -6.16
C TYR A 852 0.48 17.40 -5.76
N GLY A 853 1.44 18.26 -6.09
CA GLY A 853 1.35 19.69 -5.77
C GLY A 853 1.42 20.00 -4.27
N VAL A 854 1.75 19.02 -3.43
CA VAL A 854 1.82 19.18 -1.98
C VAL A 854 3.14 19.86 -1.57
N THR A 855 3.05 20.77 -0.61
CA THR A 855 4.21 21.35 0.08
C THR A 855 4.09 21.16 1.59
N MET A 856 4.93 20.30 2.16
CA MET A 856 5.08 20.16 3.61
C MET A 856 6.27 21.00 4.07
N ALA A 857 6.06 21.91 5.01
CA ALA A 857 7.14 22.62 5.68
C ALA A 857 7.94 21.70 6.62
N ASP A 858 8.97 22.23 7.28
CA ASP A 858 9.85 21.42 8.14
C ASP A 858 9.11 20.83 9.36
N ARG A 859 9.55 19.64 9.80
CA ARG A 859 9.06 18.94 11.00
C ARG A 859 7.56 18.66 11.00
N VAL A 860 6.98 18.38 9.84
CA VAL A 860 5.58 17.93 9.74
C VAL A 860 5.48 16.44 10.00
N HIS A 861 4.44 16.02 10.73
CA HIS A 861 4.16 14.61 11.00
C HIS A 861 2.81 14.22 10.42
N LEU A 862 2.81 13.26 9.51
CA LEU A 862 1.58 12.59 9.08
C LEU A 862 1.39 11.31 9.89
N ALA A 863 0.20 11.11 10.44
CA ALA A 863 -0.20 9.89 11.11
C ALA A 863 -0.29 8.70 10.14
N CYS A 864 -0.46 7.48 10.65
CA CYS A 864 -0.60 6.30 9.80
C CYS A 864 -1.81 6.42 8.87
N ASP A 865 -1.71 5.80 7.70
CA ASP A 865 -2.74 5.75 6.64
C ASP A 865 -3.27 7.10 6.10
N SER A 866 -2.71 8.23 6.57
CA SER A 866 -3.17 9.57 6.19
C SER A 866 -3.13 9.78 4.68
N PHE A 867 -4.17 10.41 4.12
CA PHE A 867 -4.21 10.81 2.72
C PHE A 867 -4.13 12.34 2.58
N LEU A 868 -2.95 12.86 2.27
CA LEU A 868 -2.73 14.29 2.09
C LEU A 868 -3.12 14.70 0.66
N MET A 869 -4.17 15.51 0.57
CA MET A 869 -4.82 15.89 -0.69
C MET A 869 -3.90 16.72 -1.61
N LYS A 870 -4.22 16.67 -2.91
CA LYS A 870 -3.53 17.46 -3.94
C LYS A 870 -3.50 18.95 -3.60
N GLY A 871 -2.37 19.61 -3.81
CA GLY A 871 -2.20 21.06 -3.59
C GLY A 871 -2.08 21.52 -2.12
N GLU A 872 -2.13 20.60 -1.15
CA GLU A 872 -2.09 20.97 0.26
C GLU A 872 -0.76 21.60 0.68
N HIS A 873 -0.85 22.66 1.49
CA HIS A 873 0.29 23.29 2.14
C HIS A 873 0.20 23.08 3.65
N VAL A 874 1.16 22.32 4.20
CA VAL A 874 1.17 21.92 5.61
C VAL A 874 2.21 22.76 6.38
N PRO A 875 1.81 23.51 7.43
CA PRO A 875 2.70 24.40 8.16
C PRO A 875 3.72 23.64 9.01
N SER A 876 4.83 24.31 9.35
CA SER A 876 5.95 23.67 10.06
C SER A 876 5.53 23.20 11.45
N GLY A 877 6.03 22.02 11.87
CA GLY A 877 5.70 21.44 13.18
C GLY A 877 4.30 20.83 13.27
N ALA A 878 3.47 20.92 12.23
CA ALA A 878 2.10 20.45 12.28
C ALA A 878 1.99 18.92 12.28
N ARG A 879 0.95 18.43 12.95
CA ARG A 879 0.59 17.02 12.99
C ARG A 879 -0.73 16.84 12.26
N TRP A 880 -0.76 15.97 11.27
CA TRP A 880 -1.94 15.76 10.41
C TRP A 880 -2.29 14.29 10.34
N GLY A 881 -3.57 13.99 10.19
CA GLY A 881 -4.10 12.62 10.14
C GLY A 881 -5.45 12.53 9.45
N GLY A 882 -5.77 11.35 8.97
CA GLY A 882 -7.05 10.97 8.41
C GLY A 882 -7.06 10.82 6.89
N ASN A 883 -8.20 10.39 6.36
CA ASN A 883 -8.44 10.27 4.92
C ASN A 883 -9.77 10.94 4.53
N PRO A 884 -9.74 12.18 3.99
CA PRO A 884 -8.58 13.05 3.77
C PRO A 884 -7.89 13.53 5.07
N ALA A 885 -6.61 13.87 4.98
CA ALA A 885 -5.82 14.32 6.11
C ALA A 885 -6.22 15.74 6.57
N GLN A 886 -6.32 15.92 7.89
CA GLN A 886 -6.64 17.17 8.56
C GLN A 886 -5.67 17.41 9.72
N HIS A 887 -5.63 18.65 10.24
CA HIS A 887 -4.83 18.98 11.41
C HIS A 887 -5.31 18.22 12.66
N LEU A 888 -4.40 17.54 13.35
CA LEU A 888 -4.65 16.90 14.64
C LEU A 888 -4.30 17.88 15.75
N SER A 889 -5.27 18.26 16.58
CA SER A 889 -5.00 19.05 17.79
C SER A 889 -4.26 18.21 18.83
N ASP A 890 -3.35 18.84 19.60
CA ASP A 890 -2.62 18.14 20.68
C ASP A 890 -3.56 17.57 21.77
N GLY A 891 -4.79 18.11 21.88
CA GLY A 891 -5.83 17.65 22.79
C GLY A 891 -6.50 16.32 22.40
N ASN A 892 -6.49 15.93 21.11
CA ASN A 892 -7.16 14.70 20.67
C ASN A 892 -6.47 13.41 21.13
N LEU A 893 -5.23 13.48 21.63
CA LEU A 893 -4.57 12.36 22.29
C LEU A 893 -4.78 12.36 23.81
N HIS A 894 -5.02 13.51 24.43
CA HIS A 894 -5.24 13.61 25.89
C HIS A 894 -6.69 13.29 26.28
N VAL A 895 -7.68 13.66 25.46
CA VAL A 895 -9.09 13.31 25.72
C VAL A 895 -9.35 11.81 25.44
N GLN A 896 -8.60 11.18 24.52
CA GLN A 896 -8.68 9.74 24.26
C GLN A 896 -7.91 8.88 25.29
N ALA A 897 -6.90 9.44 25.97
CA ALA A 897 -6.20 8.76 27.05
C ALA A 897 -7.02 8.71 28.36
N LEU A 898 -7.88 9.71 28.61
CA LEU A 898 -8.71 9.77 29.83
C LEU A 898 -9.97 8.89 29.75
N ALA A 899 -10.54 8.66 28.56
CA ALA A 899 -11.68 7.75 28.38
C ALA A 899 -11.30 6.26 28.54
N ALA A 900 -10.01 5.91 28.43
CA ALA A 900 -9.49 4.56 28.63
C ALA A 900 -9.09 4.25 30.09
N GLY A 901 -9.29 5.20 31.02
CA GLY A 901 -8.95 5.07 32.44
C GLY A 901 -10.13 5.17 33.41
N GLY A 902 -11.38 5.13 32.92
CA GLY A 902 -12.59 5.22 33.74
C GLY A 902 -13.33 3.89 33.82
N SER A 903 -13.24 3.28 35.02
CA SER A 903 -13.92 2.08 35.55
C SER A 903 -13.50 0.71 35.03
#